data_AF-A0A094A0L2-F1
#
_entry.id   AF-A0A094A0L2-F1
#
_cell.length_a   1.000
_cell.length_b   1.000
_cell.length_c   1.000
_cell.angle_alpha   90.00
_cell.angle_beta   90.00
_cell.angle_gamma   90.00
#
_symmetry.space_group_name_H-M   'P 1'
#
loop_
_entity.id
_entity.type
_entity.pdbx_description
1 polymer ?
#
loop_
_entity_poly.entity_id
_entity_poly.type
_entity_poly.pdbx_seq_one_letter_code
_entity_poly.pdbx_strand_id
1 'polypeptide(L)'
;MAVCQVVANNGDQIVPVGDQIVPVGSSWMFGYNNGVIGGTIVLPSFHTKFSLPAPSTAEYATITSTIVSLLQLGALLGSLLIFPLVRLSGRLPSLALGSILFAFGCLLQVFASGHLPYMYAGRFIGGIGLGCITVVVPMYISELSPPAIRGSLVGLYEINNQLSSLCGFWSNYFVGVGIDSGADRQWQIPLAMQIIPAGLLLLAVVFILPESPLFLIQRGEVSRARKVLSSIRALPAEHQYITEEIALVSSSLPESSTGKIRTINTIIPVHLFRELLWSGNLNRLIIGCLLMVGANTSGINGVNFYSPAIFRLIGFTSVNFLLMLSGFFAIAKTLGTFVGLFFFIDRFGRKFLLLISSAGIVLAFIYIGSFLTATHGSPAPGTIAGYFAMGSVYFYAVSFSLAWNGVPWVYSSEIYQPRLKELSMSLTTAVQWIMQYAIARLTPVLLNSGTYGSGNIFFFLFAACTALAAAMVALFLPETKGLTAKGMDEIFGSKYHEKREGDMGNMEGTANGMMLVGNGDFAFNVDNTGMQTFLPFNTLSSWGWHKDPLPTNGPNVPSSSENISDYHGVEKLTHGRNVSYDIPDPNLPDVSQWLIANPNRVNLGRIGLTYKNATITASQITEPKQELNLWDGTITSTFKVDGSVVRVITQGDFETDAVAFDIKSDLISLGDLKVELDFPYPPIHSTTYKFEVFVGVYDFPQNHTTSIADPPNRKIPTAHIYHEMQETKYFVNLRWPSTSSSDLQLTRNEPAGSTAVTAHRYTLAPGPSSAASSSSTMTFTAHFSPEKRIPDLPSAIRQRNQKGWNEYWSDGGFVDLTASTNPNATELQRRIVLSQYHVRVNSAAHGQSPQESGLMNNGWYGKFHMEMVIWHNAHWSTWGRQEHLDNIFPELYEKLLPSSLARAKNMGWEGARWPKMTELVSQGNSPGGINALLMWQQPHPMYLAELAYQASPTRETLRRWDNVISASADYMASYAWKNASSGYFDLGPPAYGVTENTPPEESLNLAYEVSYWRYGLDVARQWKQRLHRPVPEQWTTVAENMTPPPQVGGLYADYEGLNISWWEDPDLNGDPRSMIMLQGMLPNTPAVDHQVALRTADKVWEIWTDDKVAGWGRPVLAINSARIGNPERAVYHLTAYDYWFFDDAGGTPPPFISGNAAFLYSVAYLAGGWQGSHGNAPGFPKNAGWVVKQEGLVKAL
;
A
#
# COMPACT_ATOMS: atom_id res chain seq x y z
N MET A 1 21.99 -7.13 -24.54
CA MET A 1 21.05 -6.58 -25.54
C MET A 1 19.75 -7.37 -25.63
N ALA A 2 19.75 -8.69 -25.83
CA ALA A 2 18.49 -9.48 -25.85
C ALA A 2 17.75 -9.61 -24.49
N VAL A 3 18.45 -9.41 -23.36
CA VAL A 3 17.88 -9.49 -22.00
C VAL A 3 17.16 -8.19 -21.58
N CYS A 4 17.35 -7.08 -22.30
CA CYS A 4 16.79 -5.77 -21.95
C CYS A 4 15.38 -5.54 -22.52
N GLN A 5 14.85 -6.49 -23.30
CA GLN A 5 13.56 -6.35 -24.00
C GLN A 5 12.39 -6.94 -23.21
N VAL A 6 12.65 -7.81 -22.23
CA VAL A 6 11.59 -8.48 -21.43
C VAL A 6 11.00 -7.56 -20.34
N VAL A 7 11.72 -6.51 -19.95
CA VAL A 7 11.22 -5.47 -19.02
C VAL A 7 10.61 -4.28 -19.78
N ALA A 8 10.69 -4.26 -21.11
CA ALA A 8 10.30 -3.14 -21.95
C ALA A 8 8.85 -3.19 -22.49
N ASN A 9 7.99 -4.08 -21.97
CA ASN A 9 6.60 -4.21 -22.42
C ASN A 9 5.57 -3.41 -21.61
N ASN A 10 5.98 -2.67 -20.58
CA ASN A 10 5.14 -1.64 -19.94
C ASN A 10 5.69 -0.27 -20.37
N GLY A 11 4.95 0.42 -21.23
CA GLY A 11 5.37 1.66 -21.89
C GLY A 11 5.87 2.74 -20.92
N ASP A 12 6.88 3.47 -21.40
CA ASP A 12 7.34 4.80 -20.97
C ASP A 12 8.21 4.96 -19.71
N GLN A 13 9.20 4.07 -19.47
CA GLN A 13 10.43 4.50 -18.77
C GLN A 13 11.69 3.89 -19.40
N ILE A 14 12.44 4.72 -20.14
CA ILE A 14 13.78 4.40 -20.62
C ILE A 14 14.73 4.43 -19.41
N VAL A 15 15.12 3.27 -18.88
CA VAL A 15 16.21 3.20 -17.90
C VAL A 15 17.52 3.60 -18.61
N PRO A 16 18.20 4.68 -18.19
CA PRO A 16 19.45 5.10 -18.82
C PRO A 16 20.51 3.99 -18.76
N VAL A 17 21.23 3.80 -19.87
CA VAL A 17 22.29 2.78 -20.04
C VAL A 17 23.41 2.88 -18.97
N GLY A 18 23.56 4.04 -18.32
CA GLY A 18 24.53 4.27 -17.23
C GLY A 18 24.21 3.51 -15.93
N ASP A 19 22.93 3.32 -15.60
CA ASP A 19 22.50 2.67 -14.34
C ASP A 19 22.71 1.14 -14.36
N GLN A 20 22.95 0.56 -15.53
CA GLN A 20 23.19 -0.88 -15.72
C GLN A 20 24.66 -1.28 -15.61
N ILE A 21 25.60 -0.33 -15.63
CA ILE A 21 27.05 -0.61 -15.65
C ILE A 21 27.60 -0.94 -14.25
N VAL A 22 27.06 -0.33 -13.19
CA VAL A 22 27.50 -0.54 -11.78
C VAL A 22 27.19 -1.94 -11.26
N PRO A 23 25.96 -2.46 -11.45
CA PRO A 23 25.67 -3.84 -11.08
C PRO A 23 26.58 -4.79 -11.85
N VAL A 24 26.80 -4.58 -13.15
CA VAL A 24 27.61 -5.51 -13.96
C VAL A 24 29.08 -5.55 -13.50
N GLY A 25 29.79 -4.42 -13.38
CA GLY A 25 31.22 -4.43 -13.03
C GLY A 25 31.52 -5.02 -11.65
N SER A 26 30.70 -4.69 -10.65
CA SER A 26 30.93 -5.08 -9.26
C SER A 26 30.42 -6.48 -8.89
N SER A 27 29.25 -6.90 -9.38
CA SER A 27 28.76 -8.28 -9.23
C SER A 27 29.74 -9.26 -9.84
N TRP A 28 30.41 -8.85 -10.93
CA TRP A 28 31.34 -9.71 -11.62
C TRP A 28 32.64 -9.94 -10.87
N MET A 29 33.09 -8.99 -10.04
CA MET A 29 34.27 -9.20 -9.18
C MET A 29 34.00 -10.27 -8.13
N PHE A 30 32.79 -10.27 -7.54
CA PHE A 30 32.38 -11.28 -6.57
C PHE A 30 32.12 -12.65 -7.22
N GLY A 31 31.28 -12.68 -8.24
CA GLY A 31 30.85 -13.91 -8.90
C GLY A 31 31.99 -14.66 -9.56
N TYR A 32 32.79 -13.98 -10.37
CA TYR A 32 33.93 -14.59 -11.05
C TYR A 32 34.92 -15.17 -10.05
N ASN A 33 35.23 -14.44 -8.97
CA ASN A 33 36.15 -14.94 -7.95
C ASN A 33 35.64 -16.24 -7.31
N ASN A 34 34.33 -16.30 -7.02
CA ASN A 34 33.71 -17.50 -6.47
C ASN A 34 33.82 -18.73 -7.39
N GLY A 35 33.77 -18.51 -8.72
CA GLY A 35 33.86 -19.59 -9.71
C GLY A 35 35.29 -19.97 -10.11
N VAL A 36 36.26 -19.06 -9.98
CA VAL A 36 37.58 -19.28 -10.56
C VAL A 36 38.53 -20.08 -9.67
N ILE A 37 38.57 -19.84 -8.36
CA ILE A 37 39.67 -20.37 -7.53
C ILE A 37 39.65 -21.90 -7.36
N GLY A 38 38.46 -22.48 -7.23
CA GLY A 38 38.31 -23.92 -7.03
C GLY A 38 38.86 -24.74 -8.19
N GLY A 39 38.65 -24.26 -9.42
CA GLY A 39 39.21 -24.88 -10.61
C GLY A 39 40.70 -24.62 -10.77
N THR A 40 41.17 -23.40 -10.48
CA THR A 40 42.57 -23.01 -10.68
C THR A 40 43.54 -23.83 -9.81
N ILE A 41 43.18 -24.12 -8.55
CA ILE A 41 44.02 -24.89 -7.63
C ILE A 41 44.22 -26.35 -8.09
N VAL A 42 43.29 -26.89 -8.88
CA VAL A 42 43.32 -28.28 -9.36
C VAL A 42 44.06 -28.42 -10.70
N LEU A 43 44.43 -27.30 -11.33
CA LEU A 43 45.17 -27.32 -12.60
C LEU A 43 46.59 -27.91 -12.41
N PRO A 44 47.06 -28.76 -13.33
CA PRO A 44 48.39 -29.37 -13.23
C PRO A 44 49.54 -28.35 -13.15
N SER A 45 49.50 -27.30 -13.96
CA SER A 45 50.50 -26.22 -13.97
C SER A 45 50.62 -25.50 -12.63
N PHE A 46 49.48 -25.28 -11.95
CA PHE A 46 49.45 -24.66 -10.62
C PHE A 46 50.11 -25.58 -9.58
N HIS A 47 49.79 -26.88 -9.62
CA HIS A 47 50.38 -27.90 -8.75
C HIS A 47 51.90 -27.97 -8.90
N THR A 48 52.39 -27.99 -10.14
CA THR A 48 53.83 -28.06 -10.44
C THR A 48 54.55 -26.77 -10.06
N LYS A 49 53.96 -25.60 -10.34
CA LYS A 49 54.62 -24.31 -10.10
C LYS A 49 54.76 -23.95 -8.62
N PHE A 50 53.75 -24.29 -7.80
CA PHE A 50 53.74 -24.01 -6.36
C PHE A 50 54.19 -25.22 -5.50
N SER A 51 54.66 -26.30 -6.14
CA SER A 51 55.15 -27.52 -5.47
C SER A 51 54.15 -28.08 -4.45
N LEU A 52 52.87 -28.18 -4.83
CA LEU A 52 51.81 -28.60 -3.91
C LEU A 52 51.90 -30.11 -3.56
N PRO A 53 51.72 -30.51 -2.28
CA PRO A 53 51.66 -31.90 -1.85
C PRO A 53 50.52 -32.68 -2.52
N ALA A 54 50.53 -34.02 -2.43
CA ALA A 54 49.49 -34.86 -3.00
C ALA A 54 48.08 -34.51 -2.44
N PRO A 55 47.00 -34.56 -3.24
CA PRO A 55 45.66 -34.13 -2.84
C PRO A 55 45.06 -34.82 -1.59
N SER A 56 45.60 -35.98 -1.20
CA SER A 56 45.15 -36.75 -0.03
C SER A 56 45.85 -36.38 1.28
N THR A 57 46.81 -35.45 1.28
CA THR A 57 47.57 -35.08 2.49
C THR A 57 46.87 -33.96 3.27
N ALA A 58 47.05 -33.96 4.60
CA ALA A 58 46.58 -32.88 5.46
C ALA A 58 47.26 -31.53 5.13
N GLU A 59 48.49 -31.57 4.61
CA GLU A 59 49.23 -30.39 4.17
C GLU A 59 48.58 -29.75 2.93
N TYR A 60 48.18 -30.55 1.94
CA TYR A 60 47.42 -30.06 0.78
C TYR A 60 46.10 -29.40 1.20
N ALA A 61 45.34 -30.04 2.08
CA ALA A 61 44.09 -29.48 2.61
C ALA A 61 44.33 -28.15 3.35
N THR A 62 45.45 -28.02 4.08
CA THR A 62 45.82 -26.79 4.79
C THR A 62 46.21 -25.68 3.82
N ILE A 63 47.04 -25.96 2.81
CA ILE A 63 47.47 -24.96 1.83
C ILE A 63 46.27 -24.48 1.00
N THR A 64 45.49 -25.40 0.43
CA THR A 64 44.35 -25.06 -0.42
C THR A 64 43.25 -24.33 0.33
N SER A 65 42.91 -24.74 1.57
CA SER A 65 41.98 -23.98 2.41
C SER A 65 42.50 -22.60 2.80
N THR A 66 43.82 -22.42 2.96
CA THR A 66 44.41 -21.10 3.23
C THR A 66 44.30 -20.19 2.00
N ILE A 67 44.63 -20.69 0.80
CA ILE A 67 44.52 -19.92 -0.45
C ILE A 67 43.07 -19.45 -0.66
N VAL A 68 42.10 -20.34 -0.48
CA VAL A 68 40.68 -20.02 -0.68
C VAL A 68 40.22 -19.02 0.38
N SER A 69 40.39 -19.35 1.68
CA SER A 69 39.78 -18.59 2.80
C SER A 69 40.39 -17.20 3.05
N LEU A 70 41.64 -16.94 2.66
CA LEU A 70 42.28 -15.64 2.91
C LEU A 70 41.58 -14.46 2.24
N LEU A 71 40.90 -14.69 1.12
CA LEU A 71 40.09 -13.67 0.48
C LEU A 71 38.91 -13.26 1.36
N GLN A 72 38.19 -14.22 1.96
CA GLN A 72 37.07 -13.95 2.86
C GLN A 72 37.54 -13.22 4.12
N LEU A 73 38.72 -13.57 4.64
CA LEU A 73 39.30 -12.86 5.80
C LEU A 73 39.65 -11.41 5.45
N GLY A 74 40.21 -11.17 4.26
CA GLY A 74 40.41 -9.82 3.74
C GLY A 74 39.09 -9.08 3.56
N ALA A 75 38.06 -9.74 3.04
CA ALA A 75 36.74 -9.17 2.79
C ALA A 75 35.98 -8.82 4.08
N LEU A 76 36.14 -9.63 5.14
CA LEU A 76 35.70 -9.28 6.48
C LEU A 76 36.31 -7.94 6.93
N LEU A 77 37.64 -7.81 6.82
CA LEU A 77 38.32 -6.58 7.19
C LEU A 77 37.88 -5.40 6.33
N GLY A 78 37.78 -5.58 5.01
CA GLY A 78 37.30 -4.56 4.08
C GLY A 78 35.88 -4.08 4.40
N SER A 79 34.97 -5.00 4.71
CA SER A 79 33.57 -4.67 5.02
C SER A 79 33.40 -3.82 6.29
N LEU A 80 34.32 -3.96 7.25
CA LEU A 80 34.35 -3.18 8.50
C LEU A 80 35.08 -1.84 8.33
N LEU A 81 36.20 -1.83 7.62
CA LEU A 81 37.05 -0.64 7.46
C LEU A 81 36.48 0.38 6.46
N ILE A 82 35.57 -0.03 5.58
CA ILE A 82 35.01 0.86 4.55
C ILE A 82 33.98 1.86 5.12
N PHE A 83 33.41 1.58 6.30
CA PHE A 83 32.34 2.39 6.90
C PHE A 83 32.69 3.89 7.03
N PRO A 84 33.85 4.31 7.58
CA PRO A 84 34.20 5.72 7.66
C PRO A 84 34.36 6.38 6.28
N LEU A 85 34.88 5.65 5.29
CA LEU A 85 35.12 6.20 3.96
C LEU A 85 33.81 6.41 3.19
N VAL A 86 32.85 5.49 3.29
CA VAL A 86 31.51 5.62 2.67
C VAL A 86 30.77 6.82 3.22
N ARG A 87 30.89 7.01 4.53
CA ARG A 87 30.26 8.11 5.26
C ARG A 87 30.89 9.47 4.97
N LEU A 88 32.21 9.52 4.88
CA LEU A 88 32.94 10.76 4.66
C LEU A 88 32.99 11.11 3.18
N SER A 89 33.50 10.21 2.33
CA SER A 89 33.86 10.52 0.95
C SER A 89 32.80 10.16 -0.08
N GLY A 90 31.76 9.41 0.29
CA GLY A 90 30.70 8.99 -0.62
C GLY A 90 30.90 7.59 -1.18
N ARG A 91 30.03 7.20 -2.12
CA ARG A 91 29.95 5.82 -2.61
C ARG A 91 30.97 5.62 -3.72
N LEU A 92 31.17 6.60 -4.61
CA LEU A 92 32.09 6.49 -5.74
C LEU A 92 33.56 6.34 -5.32
N PRO A 93 34.12 7.17 -4.41
CA PRO A 93 35.53 6.99 -3.99
C PRO A 93 35.76 5.65 -3.27
N SER A 94 34.74 5.16 -2.56
CA SER A 94 34.76 3.87 -1.89
C SER A 94 34.79 2.71 -2.90
N LEU A 95 34.02 2.78 -3.99
CA LEU A 95 34.06 1.82 -5.10
C LEU A 95 35.39 1.86 -5.85
N ALA A 96 35.94 3.06 -6.10
CA ALA A 96 37.26 3.21 -6.73
C ALA A 96 38.37 2.57 -5.89
N LEU A 97 38.41 2.85 -4.58
CA LEU A 97 39.38 2.25 -3.68
C LEU A 97 39.25 0.72 -3.66
N GLY A 98 38.02 0.21 -3.53
CA GLY A 98 37.77 -1.23 -3.57
C GLY A 98 38.26 -1.88 -4.86
N SER A 99 38.03 -1.22 -6.00
CA SER A 99 38.45 -1.71 -7.33
C SER A 99 39.97 -1.73 -7.48
N ILE A 100 40.65 -0.69 -7.00
CA ILE A 100 42.12 -0.59 -7.02
C ILE A 100 42.75 -1.68 -6.14
N LEU A 101 42.26 -1.85 -4.91
CA LEU A 101 42.75 -2.88 -3.99
C LEU A 101 42.51 -4.28 -4.53
N PHE A 102 41.34 -4.53 -5.14
CA PHE A 102 41.04 -5.81 -5.76
C PHE A 102 41.96 -6.10 -6.97
N ALA A 103 42.08 -5.15 -7.90
CA ALA A 103 42.95 -5.29 -9.06
C ALA A 103 44.42 -5.51 -8.66
N PHE A 104 44.91 -4.78 -7.65
CA PHE A 104 46.25 -4.95 -7.11
C PHE A 104 46.43 -6.35 -6.48
N GLY A 105 45.46 -6.82 -5.70
CA GLY A 105 45.45 -8.18 -5.17
C GLY A 105 45.45 -9.26 -6.26
N CYS A 106 44.72 -9.06 -7.35
CA CYS A 106 44.73 -9.96 -8.51
C CYS A 106 46.07 -9.96 -9.24
N LEU A 107 46.70 -8.79 -9.43
CA LEU A 107 48.04 -8.69 -10.03
C LEU A 107 49.08 -9.44 -9.20
N LEU A 108 49.05 -9.31 -7.86
CA LEU A 108 49.93 -10.06 -6.97
C LEU A 108 49.73 -11.58 -7.10
N GLN A 109 48.50 -12.05 -7.29
CA GLN A 109 48.23 -13.48 -7.52
C GLN A 109 48.79 -13.95 -8.87
N VAL A 110 48.59 -13.19 -9.95
CA VAL A 110 49.09 -13.53 -11.30
C VAL A 110 50.62 -13.59 -11.35
N PHE A 111 51.29 -12.66 -10.65
CA PHE A 111 52.75 -12.56 -10.60
C PHE A 111 53.39 -13.35 -9.45
N ALA A 112 52.63 -14.14 -8.70
CA ALA A 112 53.14 -14.90 -7.54
C ALA A 112 54.28 -15.88 -7.88
N SER A 113 54.45 -16.27 -9.15
CA SER A 113 55.64 -16.97 -9.66
C SER A 113 56.09 -18.19 -8.83
N GLY A 114 55.14 -18.97 -8.30
CA GLY A 114 55.40 -20.16 -7.48
C GLY A 114 55.62 -19.91 -5.98
N HIS A 115 55.60 -18.64 -5.54
CA HIS A 115 55.77 -18.27 -4.13
C HIS A 115 54.40 -18.12 -3.43
N LEU A 116 54.06 -19.07 -2.56
CA LEU A 116 52.80 -19.06 -1.80
C LEU A 116 52.53 -17.76 -1.00
N PRO A 117 53.52 -17.08 -0.38
CA PRO A 117 53.26 -15.84 0.34
C PRO A 117 52.66 -14.72 -0.52
N TYR A 118 53.07 -14.58 -1.79
CA TYR A 118 52.49 -13.59 -2.70
C TYR A 118 51.06 -13.96 -3.10
N MET A 119 50.77 -15.26 -3.25
CA MET A 119 49.40 -15.75 -3.45
C MET A 119 48.52 -15.43 -2.24
N TYR A 120 49.01 -15.65 -1.02
CA TYR A 120 48.32 -15.33 0.22
C TYR A 120 48.08 -13.82 0.38
N ALA A 121 49.11 -13.00 0.16
CA ALA A 121 49.00 -11.55 0.23
C ALA A 121 48.04 -10.99 -0.82
N GLY A 122 48.13 -11.49 -2.06
CA GLY A 122 47.24 -11.09 -3.15
C GLY A 122 45.78 -11.49 -2.89
N ARG A 123 45.54 -12.66 -2.28
CA ARG A 123 44.21 -13.08 -1.83
C ARG A 123 43.67 -12.17 -0.73
N PHE A 124 44.47 -11.89 0.29
CA PHE A 124 44.05 -11.04 1.41
C PHE A 124 43.76 -9.59 0.97
N ILE A 125 44.66 -8.97 0.22
CA ILE A 125 44.49 -7.59 -0.27
C ILE A 125 43.33 -7.51 -1.27
N GLY A 126 43.23 -8.49 -2.18
CA GLY A 126 42.08 -8.59 -3.08
C GLY A 126 40.77 -8.73 -2.30
N GLY A 127 40.79 -9.51 -1.22
CA GLY A 127 39.69 -9.65 -0.28
C GLY A 127 39.25 -8.32 0.32
N ILE A 128 40.18 -7.49 0.80
CA ILE A 128 39.85 -6.16 1.34
C ILE A 128 39.07 -5.34 0.30
N GLY A 129 39.54 -5.31 -0.95
CA GLY A 129 38.83 -4.62 -2.03
C GLY A 129 37.42 -5.18 -2.28
N LEU A 130 37.27 -6.50 -2.29
CA LEU A 130 35.98 -7.17 -2.47
C LEU A 130 35.01 -6.91 -1.31
N GLY A 131 35.50 -6.91 -0.08
CA GLY A 131 34.73 -6.58 1.12
C GLY A 131 34.18 -5.16 1.08
N CYS A 132 34.99 -4.20 0.63
CA CYS A 132 34.53 -2.82 0.42
C CYS A 132 33.38 -2.77 -0.59
N ILE A 133 33.54 -3.43 -1.74
CA ILE A 133 32.55 -3.38 -2.84
C ILE A 133 31.23 -4.03 -2.44
N THR A 134 31.26 -5.17 -1.75
CA THR A 134 30.06 -5.89 -1.32
C THR A 134 29.25 -5.19 -0.22
N VAL A 135 29.81 -4.17 0.44
CA VAL A 135 29.04 -3.25 1.29
C VAL A 135 28.42 -2.13 0.46
N VAL A 136 29.20 -1.50 -0.42
CA VAL A 136 28.83 -0.25 -1.08
C VAL A 136 27.82 -0.45 -2.20
N VAL A 137 27.91 -1.54 -2.96
CA VAL A 137 27.08 -1.71 -4.17
C VAL A 137 25.60 -1.91 -3.87
N PRO A 138 25.18 -2.85 -3.00
CA PRO A 138 23.75 -3.01 -2.70
C PRO A 138 23.15 -1.74 -2.10
N MET A 139 23.95 -1.03 -1.29
CA MET A 139 23.58 0.27 -0.73
C MET A 139 23.36 1.31 -1.82
N TYR A 140 24.34 1.47 -2.72
CA TYR A 140 24.28 2.42 -3.84
C TYR A 140 23.10 2.13 -4.78
N ILE A 141 22.85 0.86 -5.15
CA ILE A 141 21.67 0.48 -5.94
C ILE A 141 20.37 0.85 -5.20
N SER A 142 20.30 0.59 -3.88
CA SER A 142 19.11 0.92 -3.09
C SER A 142 18.86 2.44 -2.96
N GLU A 143 19.92 3.24 -3.00
CA GLU A 143 19.88 4.71 -2.90
C GLU A 143 19.54 5.39 -4.23
N LEU A 144 19.86 4.76 -5.37
CA LEU A 144 19.48 5.25 -6.70
C LEU A 144 18.09 4.77 -7.13
N SER A 145 17.60 3.66 -6.60
CA SER A 145 16.37 3.02 -7.07
C SER A 145 15.10 3.61 -6.45
N PRO A 146 14.04 3.83 -7.26
CA PRO A 146 12.70 4.08 -6.75
C PRO A 146 12.22 2.92 -5.88
N PRO A 147 11.43 3.18 -4.81
CA PRO A 147 10.95 2.13 -3.91
C PRO A 147 10.22 0.97 -4.61
N ALA A 148 9.46 1.24 -5.68
CA ALA A 148 8.63 0.24 -6.37
C ALA A 148 9.42 -0.85 -7.13
N ILE A 149 10.60 -0.52 -7.69
CA ILE A 149 11.42 -1.44 -8.50
C ILE A 149 12.73 -1.84 -7.81
N ARG A 150 12.92 -1.42 -6.56
CA ARG A 150 14.15 -1.61 -5.79
C ARG A 150 14.52 -3.09 -5.65
N GLY A 151 13.55 -3.95 -5.33
CA GLY A 151 13.76 -5.39 -5.19
C GLY A 151 14.24 -6.05 -6.50
N SER A 152 13.64 -5.67 -7.64
CA SER A 152 14.01 -6.19 -8.96
C SER A 152 15.41 -5.74 -9.41
N LEU A 153 15.80 -4.48 -9.12
CA LEU A 153 17.14 -3.97 -9.45
C LEU A 153 18.24 -4.63 -8.62
N VAL A 154 17.98 -4.94 -7.34
CA VAL A 154 18.90 -5.75 -6.53
C VAL A 154 18.92 -7.20 -7.02
N GLY A 155 17.79 -7.74 -7.52
CA GLY A 155 17.75 -9.02 -8.20
C GLY A 155 18.67 -9.11 -9.44
N LEU A 156 18.78 -8.03 -10.22
CA LEU A 156 19.70 -7.97 -11.36
C LEU A 156 21.17 -8.05 -10.95
N TYR A 157 21.55 -7.50 -9.80
CA TYR A 157 22.89 -7.66 -9.23
C TYR A 157 23.21 -9.15 -9.01
N GLU A 158 22.26 -9.90 -8.43
CA GLU A 158 22.44 -11.33 -8.19
C GLU A 158 22.50 -12.17 -9.47
N ILE A 159 21.71 -11.83 -10.50
CA ILE A 159 21.82 -12.50 -11.80
C ILE A 159 23.20 -12.29 -12.42
N ASN A 160 23.72 -11.05 -12.36
CA ASN A 160 25.05 -10.73 -12.87
C ASN A 160 26.16 -11.44 -12.08
N ASN A 161 26.00 -11.57 -10.77
CA ASN A 161 26.90 -12.35 -9.91
C ASN A 161 26.97 -13.82 -10.39
N GLN A 162 25.84 -14.43 -10.70
CA GLN A 162 25.77 -15.83 -11.15
C GLN A 162 26.33 -16.04 -12.55
N LEU A 163 26.00 -15.15 -13.50
CA LEU A 163 26.59 -15.15 -14.85
C LEU A 163 28.11 -15.00 -14.80
N SER A 164 28.62 -14.20 -13.86
CA SER A 164 30.04 -14.04 -13.68
C SER A 164 30.71 -15.27 -13.07
N SER A 165 30.06 -15.91 -12.10
CA SER A 165 30.52 -17.18 -11.54
C SER A 165 30.58 -18.28 -12.59
N LEU A 166 29.58 -18.35 -13.47
CA LEU A 166 29.56 -19.21 -14.66
C LEU A 166 30.80 -18.98 -15.53
N CYS A 167 31.13 -17.74 -15.88
CA CYS A 167 32.34 -17.42 -16.62
C CYS A 167 33.61 -17.88 -15.89
N GLY A 168 33.66 -17.72 -14.55
CA GLY A 168 34.77 -18.19 -13.72
C GLY A 168 34.97 -19.72 -13.78
N PHE A 169 33.90 -20.51 -13.65
CA PHE A 169 33.98 -21.96 -13.76
C PHE A 169 34.41 -22.44 -15.15
N TRP A 170 33.82 -21.88 -16.21
CA TRP A 170 34.15 -22.25 -17.59
C TRP A 170 35.54 -21.80 -18.01
N SER A 171 36.04 -20.68 -17.47
CA SER A 171 37.40 -20.22 -17.74
C SER A 171 38.45 -21.28 -17.40
N ASN A 172 38.30 -21.95 -16.24
CA ASN A 172 39.19 -23.04 -15.82
C ASN A 172 39.11 -24.26 -16.75
N TYR A 173 37.93 -24.61 -17.25
CA TYR A 173 37.77 -25.68 -18.23
C TYR A 173 38.46 -25.35 -19.56
N PHE A 174 38.23 -24.15 -20.10
CA PHE A 174 38.79 -23.75 -21.39
C PHE A 174 40.33 -23.70 -21.37
N VAL A 175 40.94 -23.23 -20.28
CA VAL A 175 42.41 -23.27 -20.15
C VAL A 175 42.94 -24.68 -19.90
N GLY A 176 42.16 -25.53 -19.22
CA GLY A 176 42.51 -26.93 -18.99
C GLY A 176 42.51 -27.80 -20.26
N VAL A 177 41.69 -27.45 -21.25
CA VAL A 177 41.63 -28.12 -22.56
C VAL A 177 42.49 -27.43 -23.62
N GLY A 178 42.56 -26.10 -23.60
CA GLY A 178 43.18 -25.30 -24.66
C GLY A 178 44.63 -24.86 -24.42
N ILE A 179 45.18 -25.04 -23.22
CA ILE A 179 46.54 -24.61 -22.88
C ILE A 179 47.32 -25.79 -22.27
N ASP A 180 48.56 -25.96 -22.71
CA ASP A 180 49.46 -27.02 -22.23
C ASP A 180 49.60 -27.03 -20.71
N SER A 181 49.58 -28.23 -20.13
CA SER A 181 49.63 -28.47 -18.68
C SER A 181 50.91 -27.99 -17.98
N GLY A 182 51.97 -27.70 -18.74
CA GLY A 182 53.24 -27.17 -18.21
C GLY A 182 53.40 -25.65 -18.33
N ALA A 183 52.47 -24.95 -19.00
CA ALA A 183 52.57 -23.51 -19.21
C ALA A 183 51.97 -22.74 -18.02
N ASP A 184 52.73 -21.80 -17.44
CA ASP A 184 52.25 -20.92 -16.36
C ASP A 184 50.99 -20.13 -16.77
N ARG A 185 50.80 -19.88 -18.07
CA ARG A 185 49.62 -19.23 -18.63
C ARG A 185 48.31 -19.94 -18.28
N GLN A 186 48.34 -21.26 -18.06
CA GLN A 186 47.16 -22.07 -17.78
C GLN A 186 46.47 -21.66 -16.47
N TRP A 187 47.20 -21.29 -15.42
CA TRP A 187 46.62 -20.78 -14.17
C TRP A 187 46.61 -19.25 -14.08
N GLN A 188 47.51 -18.56 -14.81
CA GLN A 188 47.57 -17.10 -14.82
C GLN A 188 46.39 -16.46 -15.55
N ILE A 189 45.93 -17.02 -16.68
CA ILE A 189 44.83 -16.44 -17.48
C ILE A 189 43.52 -16.36 -16.68
N PRO A 190 43.04 -17.45 -16.03
CA PRO A 190 41.86 -17.40 -15.18
C PRO A 190 41.97 -16.35 -14.08
N LEU A 191 43.14 -16.23 -13.43
CA LEU A 191 43.34 -15.26 -12.36
C LEU A 191 43.43 -13.81 -12.88
N ALA A 192 44.03 -13.59 -14.05
CA ALA A 192 44.18 -12.26 -14.65
C ALA A 192 42.85 -11.70 -15.16
N MET A 193 41.93 -12.55 -15.62
CA MET A 193 40.60 -12.12 -16.06
C MET A 193 39.79 -11.42 -14.96
N GLN A 194 40.10 -11.62 -13.68
CA GLN A 194 39.52 -10.88 -12.55
C GLN A 194 39.79 -9.36 -12.60
N ILE A 195 40.87 -8.94 -13.29
CA ILE A 195 41.24 -7.53 -13.40
C ILE A 195 40.27 -6.79 -14.34
N ILE A 196 39.69 -7.48 -15.32
CA ILE A 196 38.77 -6.90 -16.30
C ILE A 196 37.55 -6.25 -15.63
N PRO A 197 36.74 -6.97 -14.81
CA PRO A 197 35.59 -6.35 -14.15
C PRO A 197 35.99 -5.24 -13.17
N ALA A 198 37.14 -5.37 -12.49
CA ALA A 198 37.67 -4.33 -11.62
C ALA A 198 38.04 -3.05 -12.37
N GLY A 199 38.67 -3.18 -13.53
CA GLY A 199 39.01 -2.07 -14.41
C GLY A 199 37.78 -1.41 -15.03
N LEU A 200 36.78 -2.20 -15.46
CA LEU A 200 35.52 -1.68 -15.97
C LEU A 200 34.76 -0.88 -14.90
N LEU A 201 34.70 -1.38 -13.66
CA LEU A 201 34.09 -0.66 -12.56
C LEU A 201 34.85 0.65 -12.25
N LEU A 202 36.18 0.61 -12.23
CA LEU A 202 37.00 1.82 -12.00
C LEU A 202 36.77 2.87 -13.09
N LEU A 203 36.72 2.48 -14.37
CA LEU A 203 36.42 3.38 -15.47
C LEU A 203 35.00 3.94 -15.38
N ALA A 204 34.02 3.11 -15.03
CA ALA A 204 32.64 3.57 -14.84
C ALA A 204 32.54 4.61 -13.72
N VAL A 205 33.20 4.37 -12.58
CA VAL A 205 33.25 5.31 -11.45
C VAL A 205 33.86 6.66 -11.84
N VAL A 206 34.88 6.66 -12.69
CA VAL A 206 35.56 7.90 -13.11
C VAL A 206 34.77 8.68 -14.16
N PHE A 207 34.12 7.99 -15.12
CA PHE A 207 33.60 8.65 -16.33
C PHE A 207 32.07 8.65 -16.46
N ILE A 208 31.35 7.78 -15.76
CA ILE A 208 29.93 7.50 -16.07
C ILE A 208 29.02 7.74 -14.85
N LEU A 209 29.45 7.32 -13.65
CA LEU A 209 28.54 7.18 -12.53
C LEU A 209 28.32 8.47 -11.74
N PRO A 210 27.06 8.81 -11.40
CA PRO A 210 26.78 9.91 -10.49
C PRO A 210 26.95 9.48 -9.02
N GLU A 211 27.24 10.44 -8.14
CA GLU A 211 27.29 10.16 -6.70
C GLU A 211 25.87 9.97 -6.13
N SER A 212 25.75 9.21 -5.02
CA SER A 212 24.46 8.91 -4.40
C SER A 212 23.66 10.18 -4.01
N PRO A 213 22.37 10.28 -4.38
CA PRO A 213 21.50 11.37 -3.94
C PRO A 213 21.39 11.46 -2.42
N LEU A 214 21.26 10.32 -1.72
CA LEU A 214 21.17 10.29 -0.26
C LEU A 214 22.42 10.86 0.39
N PHE A 215 23.61 10.50 -0.11
CA PHE A 215 24.88 11.04 0.38
C PHE A 215 25.00 12.56 0.17
N LEU A 216 24.61 13.05 -1.01
CA LEU A 216 24.63 14.47 -1.34
C LEU A 216 23.67 15.27 -0.45
N ILE A 217 22.48 14.73 -0.18
CA ILE A 217 21.51 15.34 0.75
C ILE A 217 22.06 15.34 2.19
N GLN A 218 22.69 14.24 2.63
CA GLN A 218 23.35 14.16 3.94
C GLN A 218 24.49 15.19 4.13
N ARG A 219 25.14 15.61 3.04
CA ARG A 219 26.14 16.70 3.06
C ARG A 219 25.55 18.11 2.89
N GLY A 220 24.23 18.23 2.70
CA GLY A 220 23.57 19.50 2.41
C GLY A 220 23.76 20.00 0.97
N GLU A 221 24.32 19.19 0.06
CA GLU A 221 24.48 19.51 -1.36
C GLU A 221 23.19 19.22 -2.16
N VAL A 222 22.05 19.74 -1.69
CA VAL A 222 20.71 19.42 -2.22
C VAL A 222 20.57 19.74 -3.72
N SER A 223 21.16 20.85 -4.18
CA SER A 223 21.12 21.24 -5.61
C SER A 223 21.84 20.24 -6.52
N ARG A 224 22.90 19.59 -6.01
CA ARG A 224 23.64 18.57 -6.74
C ARG A 224 22.90 17.23 -6.72
N ALA A 225 22.30 16.88 -5.57
CA ALA A 225 21.39 15.73 -5.46
C ALA A 225 20.23 15.84 -6.45
N ARG A 226 19.64 17.03 -6.60
CA ARG A 226 18.58 17.33 -7.56
C ARG A 226 19.01 17.13 -9.01
N LYS A 227 20.20 17.58 -9.39
CA LYS A 227 20.75 17.33 -10.75
C LYS A 227 20.97 15.85 -11.02
N VAL A 228 21.46 15.11 -10.02
CA VAL A 228 21.66 13.67 -10.14
C VAL A 228 20.32 12.93 -10.27
N LEU A 229 19.34 13.21 -9.40
CA LEU A 229 18.00 12.63 -9.50
C LEU A 229 17.32 12.98 -10.83
N SER A 230 17.46 14.22 -11.29
CA SER A 230 16.98 14.66 -12.60
C SER A 230 17.55 13.84 -13.76
N SER A 231 18.86 13.60 -13.73
CA SER A 231 19.52 12.79 -14.74
C SER A 231 19.09 11.31 -14.69
N ILE A 232 18.92 10.74 -13.50
CA ILE A 232 18.59 9.31 -13.32
C ILE A 232 17.12 9.06 -13.65
N ARG A 233 16.22 9.94 -13.20
CA ARG A 233 14.77 9.81 -13.43
C ARG A 233 14.36 10.25 -14.83
N ALA A 234 15.27 10.83 -15.62
CA ALA A 234 15.00 11.45 -16.91
C ALA A 234 13.88 12.52 -16.84
N LEU A 235 13.82 13.25 -15.72
CA LEU A 235 12.83 14.30 -15.46
C LEU A 235 13.52 15.64 -15.24
N PRO A 236 12.91 16.79 -15.59
CA PRO A 236 13.48 18.11 -15.32
C PRO A 236 13.80 18.30 -13.83
N ALA A 237 14.87 19.02 -13.50
CA ALA A 237 15.34 19.18 -12.11
C ALA A 237 14.29 19.78 -11.15
N GLU A 238 13.35 20.57 -11.67
CA GLU A 238 12.26 21.20 -10.91
C GLU A 238 10.98 20.32 -10.86
N HIS A 239 10.99 19.12 -11.44
CA HIS A 239 9.83 18.22 -11.48
C HIS A 239 9.40 17.80 -10.06
N GLN A 240 8.10 17.84 -9.81
CA GLN A 240 7.51 17.63 -8.48
C GLN A 240 7.97 16.31 -7.82
N TYR A 241 8.01 15.21 -8.57
CA TYR A 241 8.54 13.92 -8.11
C TYR A 241 9.97 14.00 -7.51
N ILE A 242 10.88 14.78 -8.12
CA ILE A 242 12.26 14.94 -7.63
C ILE A 242 12.27 15.77 -6.35
N THR A 243 11.44 16.80 -6.29
CA THR A 243 11.31 17.67 -5.11
C THR A 243 10.73 16.90 -3.92
N GLU A 244 9.71 16.07 -4.14
CA GLU A 244 9.12 15.18 -3.15
C GLU A 244 10.11 14.09 -2.69
N GLU A 245 10.85 13.46 -3.62
CA GLU A 245 11.87 12.45 -3.29
C GLU A 245 12.98 13.06 -2.41
N ILE A 246 13.42 14.28 -2.74
CA ILE A 246 14.38 15.04 -1.91
C ILE A 246 13.77 15.41 -0.55
N ALA A 247 12.50 15.83 -0.50
CA ALA A 247 11.84 16.24 0.74
C ALA A 247 11.64 15.05 1.69
N LEU A 248 11.19 13.90 1.17
CA LEU A 248 11.08 12.65 1.90
C LEU A 248 12.43 12.22 2.49
N VAL A 249 13.49 12.21 1.68
CA VAL A 249 14.82 11.85 2.14
C VAL A 249 15.35 12.86 3.16
N SER A 250 15.12 14.15 2.95
CA SER A 250 15.56 15.20 3.89
C SER A 250 14.82 15.13 5.22
N SER A 251 13.52 14.83 5.22
CA SER A 251 12.71 14.66 6.44
C SER A 251 13.13 13.46 7.31
N SER A 252 13.73 12.45 6.68
CA SER A 252 14.29 11.27 7.35
C SER A 252 15.64 11.53 8.04
N LEU A 253 16.29 12.65 7.74
CA LEU A 253 17.52 13.10 8.40
C LEU A 253 17.15 13.98 9.63
N PRO A 254 17.91 13.89 10.74
CA PRO A 254 17.64 14.72 11.91
C PRO A 254 17.88 16.19 11.59
N GLU A 255 16.85 17.03 11.73
CA GLU A 255 17.03 18.47 11.82
C GLU A 255 17.89 18.79 13.06
N SER A 256 19.06 19.40 12.84
CA SER A 256 19.74 20.10 13.92
C SER A 256 18.96 21.37 14.21
N SER A 257 18.58 21.54 15.47
CA SER A 257 17.88 22.67 16.10
C SER A 257 18.61 24.02 16.02
N THR A 258 19.47 24.23 15.02
CA THR A 258 20.29 25.43 14.83
C THR A 258 20.33 25.95 13.38
N GLY A 259 19.52 25.41 12.46
CA GLY A 259 19.44 25.93 11.08
C GLY A 259 20.73 25.81 10.26
N LYS A 260 21.71 25.01 10.72
CA LYS A 260 22.91 24.63 9.97
C LYS A 260 22.94 23.12 9.83
N ILE A 261 22.85 22.62 8.60
CA ILE A 261 23.12 21.22 8.27
C ILE A 261 24.52 20.89 8.80
N ARG A 262 24.59 19.99 9.79
CA ARG A 262 25.85 19.62 10.44
C ARG A 262 26.70 18.88 9.40
N THR A 263 27.78 19.50 8.94
CA THR A 263 28.78 18.87 8.09
C THR A 263 29.27 17.58 8.77
N ILE A 264 29.14 16.42 8.11
CA ILE A 264 29.60 15.13 8.62
C ILE A 264 31.14 15.14 8.66
N ASN A 265 31.72 15.64 9.76
CA ASN A 265 33.16 15.69 9.99
C ASN A 265 33.65 14.63 10.99
N THR A 266 32.77 13.74 11.47
CA THR A 266 33.12 12.73 12.48
C THR A 266 33.34 11.36 11.83
N ILE A 267 34.56 10.84 11.96
CA ILE A 267 35.03 9.57 11.35
C ILE A 267 34.26 8.35 11.89
N ILE A 268 33.99 8.31 13.20
CA ILE A 268 33.24 7.21 13.85
C ILE A 268 32.24 7.80 14.85
N PRO A 269 30.95 7.92 14.49
CA PRO A 269 29.92 8.40 15.40
C PRO A 269 29.50 7.30 16.40
N VAL A 270 30.07 7.31 17.60
CA VAL A 270 29.73 6.36 18.69
C VAL A 270 28.23 6.31 19.00
N HIS A 271 27.51 7.42 18.80
CA HIS A 271 26.06 7.47 18.99
C HIS A 271 25.28 6.55 18.04
N LEU A 272 25.76 6.30 16.80
CA LEU A 272 25.09 5.39 15.87
C LEU A 272 25.16 3.93 16.34
N PHE A 273 26.26 3.53 16.97
CA PHE A 273 26.37 2.21 17.58
C PHE A 273 25.38 2.03 18.73
N ARG A 274 25.15 3.09 19.51
CA ARG A 274 24.14 3.09 20.57
C ARG A 274 22.71 3.06 20.02
N GLU A 275 22.44 3.77 18.93
CA GLU A 275 21.15 3.77 18.23
C GLU A 275 20.83 2.43 17.56
N LEU A 276 21.85 1.72 17.06
CA LEU A 276 21.71 0.39 16.49
C LEU A 276 21.28 -0.65 17.53
N LEU A 277 21.69 -0.47 18.80
CA LEU A 277 21.34 -1.34 19.91
C LEU A 277 19.92 -1.08 20.46
N TRP A 278 19.17 -0.11 19.94
CA TRP A 278 17.79 0.11 20.35
C TRP A 278 16.87 -1.03 19.89
N SER A 279 15.81 -1.27 20.66
CA SER A 279 14.81 -2.29 20.33
C SER A 279 14.18 -2.00 18.96
N GLY A 280 14.11 -3.05 18.14
CA GLY A 280 13.65 -3.03 16.75
C GLY A 280 14.73 -2.79 15.70
N ASN A 281 15.66 -1.85 15.91
CA ASN A 281 16.86 -1.73 15.07
C ASN A 281 17.79 -2.95 15.25
N LEU A 282 17.94 -3.38 16.51
CA LEU A 282 18.67 -4.60 16.83
C LEU A 282 17.98 -5.84 16.25
N ASN A 283 16.65 -5.89 16.24
CA ASN A 283 15.89 -7.02 15.67
C ASN A 283 16.15 -7.14 14.16
N ARG A 284 16.14 -6.01 13.43
CA ARG A 284 16.47 -5.96 12.00
C ARG A 284 17.88 -6.46 11.74
N LEU A 285 18.86 -5.98 12.51
CA LEU A 285 20.25 -6.41 12.37
C LEU A 285 20.42 -7.90 12.66
N ILE A 286 19.79 -8.40 13.72
CA ILE A 286 19.84 -9.83 14.08
C ILE A 286 19.25 -10.66 12.95
N ILE A 287 18.09 -10.30 12.42
CA ILE A 287 17.45 -11.04 11.31
C ILE A 287 18.32 -11.02 10.06
N GLY A 288 18.86 -9.86 9.67
CA GLY A 288 19.77 -9.78 8.52
C GLY A 288 21.03 -10.65 8.70
N CYS A 289 21.65 -10.60 9.89
CA CYS A 289 22.78 -11.45 10.23
C CYS A 289 22.43 -12.95 10.23
N LEU A 290 21.27 -13.32 10.77
CA LEU A 290 20.79 -14.71 10.78
C LEU A 290 20.51 -15.23 9.37
N LEU A 291 19.99 -14.40 8.47
CA LEU A 291 19.82 -14.77 7.06
C LEU A 291 21.17 -15.01 6.38
N MET A 292 22.20 -14.20 6.66
CA MET A 292 23.56 -14.42 6.15
C MET A 292 24.18 -15.71 6.72
N VAL A 293 23.96 -15.99 8.00
CA VAL A 293 24.37 -17.27 8.62
C VAL A 293 23.65 -18.45 7.95
N GLY A 294 22.33 -18.36 7.75
CA GLY A 294 21.52 -19.38 7.07
C GLY A 294 22.00 -19.65 5.64
N ALA A 295 22.25 -18.58 4.87
CA ALA A 295 22.76 -18.69 3.50
C ALA A 295 24.11 -19.40 3.44
N ASN A 296 25.04 -19.08 4.35
CA ASN A 296 26.34 -19.75 4.39
C ASN A 296 26.23 -21.20 4.86
N THR A 297 25.46 -21.45 5.92
CA THR A 297 25.28 -22.79 6.51
C THR A 297 24.46 -23.75 5.65
N SER A 298 23.98 -23.30 4.48
CA SER A 298 23.57 -24.19 3.38
C SER A 298 24.72 -24.99 2.74
N GLY A 299 25.97 -24.70 3.10
CA GLY A 299 27.16 -25.36 2.57
C GLY A 299 27.62 -24.86 1.20
N ILE A 300 26.95 -23.86 0.61
CA ILE A 300 27.16 -23.46 -0.80
C ILE A 300 28.57 -23.02 -1.11
N ASN A 301 29.23 -22.34 -0.18
CA ASN A 301 30.58 -21.85 -0.39
C ASN A 301 31.60 -23.00 -0.38
N GLY A 302 31.38 -24.02 0.46
CA GLY A 302 32.15 -25.26 0.43
C GLY A 302 31.97 -25.99 -0.90
N VAL A 303 30.73 -26.10 -1.38
CA VAL A 303 30.43 -26.77 -2.66
C VAL A 303 30.97 -25.99 -3.85
N ASN A 304 30.85 -24.65 -3.87
CA ASN A 304 31.38 -23.82 -4.95
C ASN A 304 32.90 -23.94 -5.06
N PHE A 305 33.62 -23.69 -3.95
CA PHE A 305 35.09 -23.62 -3.97
C PHE A 305 35.75 -24.98 -4.15
N TYR A 306 35.09 -26.07 -3.74
CA TYR A 306 35.63 -27.42 -3.79
C TYR A 306 34.81 -28.37 -4.68
N SER A 307 34.05 -27.82 -5.64
CA SER A 307 33.22 -28.61 -6.57
C SER A 307 34.00 -29.71 -7.31
N PRO A 308 35.23 -29.50 -7.82
CA PRO A 308 36.00 -30.58 -8.44
C PRO A 308 36.33 -31.71 -7.46
N ALA A 309 36.57 -31.39 -6.18
CA ALA A 309 36.84 -32.39 -5.15
C ALA A 309 35.57 -33.18 -4.79
N ILE A 310 34.40 -32.54 -4.74
CA ILE A 310 33.12 -33.21 -4.50
C ILE A 310 32.77 -34.16 -5.64
N PHE A 311 32.91 -33.73 -6.91
CA PHE A 311 32.69 -34.63 -8.04
C PHE A 311 33.71 -35.78 -8.07
N ARG A 312 34.91 -35.58 -7.54
CA ARG A 312 35.88 -36.66 -7.35
C ARG A 312 35.42 -37.68 -6.31
N LEU A 313 34.85 -37.25 -5.19
CA LEU A 313 34.27 -38.15 -4.18
C LEU A 313 33.11 -38.99 -4.73
N ILE A 314 32.38 -38.49 -5.73
CA ILE A 314 31.28 -39.21 -6.40
C ILE A 314 31.81 -40.30 -7.37
N GLY A 315 33.11 -40.31 -7.71
CA GLY A 315 33.76 -41.37 -8.48
C GLY A 315 34.38 -40.93 -9.82
N PHE A 316 34.47 -39.63 -10.10
CA PHE A 316 35.06 -39.11 -11.34
C PHE A 316 36.53 -38.68 -11.14
N THR A 317 37.44 -39.10 -12.01
CA THR A 317 38.90 -38.93 -11.77
C THR A 317 39.59 -37.93 -12.72
N SER A 318 39.07 -37.73 -13.93
CA SER A 318 39.69 -36.84 -14.94
C SER A 318 39.53 -35.35 -14.57
N VAL A 319 40.63 -34.61 -14.50
CA VAL A 319 40.63 -33.18 -14.13
C VAL A 319 39.77 -32.34 -15.08
N ASN A 320 39.94 -32.50 -16.39
CA ASN A 320 39.15 -31.73 -17.37
C ASN A 320 37.66 -32.07 -17.29
N PHE A 321 37.32 -33.32 -17.00
CA PHE A 321 35.93 -33.74 -16.79
C PHE A 321 35.34 -33.13 -15.51
N LEU A 322 36.09 -33.10 -14.41
CA LEU A 322 35.68 -32.46 -13.15
C LEU A 322 35.45 -30.95 -13.30
N LEU A 323 36.30 -30.27 -14.07
CA LEU A 323 36.14 -28.85 -14.38
C LEU A 323 34.88 -28.61 -15.24
N MET A 324 34.60 -29.49 -16.20
CA MET A 324 33.38 -29.44 -17.01
C MET A 324 32.11 -29.63 -16.16
N LEU A 325 32.09 -30.63 -15.26
CA LEU A 325 30.96 -30.85 -14.35
C LEU A 325 30.70 -29.65 -13.43
N SER A 326 31.77 -28.98 -13.00
CA SER A 326 31.69 -27.72 -12.24
C SER A 326 31.14 -26.56 -13.08
N GLY A 327 31.45 -26.53 -14.38
CA GLY A 327 30.82 -25.60 -15.33
C GLY A 327 29.31 -25.82 -15.48
N PHE A 328 28.85 -27.07 -15.58
CA PHE A 328 27.42 -27.40 -15.59
C PHE A 328 26.73 -27.09 -14.26
N PHE A 329 27.42 -27.28 -13.14
CA PHE A 329 26.92 -26.85 -11.82
C PHE A 329 26.63 -25.35 -11.80
N ALA A 330 27.50 -24.53 -12.39
CA ALA A 330 27.27 -23.10 -12.50
C ALA A 330 26.10 -22.73 -13.43
N ILE A 331 25.88 -23.49 -14.51
CA ILE A 331 24.69 -23.34 -15.37
C ILE A 331 23.42 -23.61 -14.57
N ALA A 332 23.37 -24.73 -13.84
CA ALA A 332 22.23 -25.10 -13.01
C ALA A 332 21.94 -24.01 -11.96
N LYS A 333 22.98 -23.49 -11.28
CA LYS A 333 22.82 -22.36 -10.35
C LYS A 333 22.28 -21.10 -11.01
N THR A 334 22.78 -20.77 -12.20
CA THR A 334 22.38 -19.57 -12.93
C THR A 334 20.91 -19.67 -13.33
N LEU A 335 20.51 -20.80 -13.91
CA LEU A 335 19.11 -21.07 -14.28
C LEU A 335 18.19 -21.04 -13.05
N GLY A 336 18.60 -21.65 -11.93
CA GLY A 336 17.84 -21.61 -10.69
C GLY A 336 17.61 -20.17 -10.18
N THR A 337 18.61 -19.30 -10.33
CA THR A 337 18.50 -17.88 -9.94
C THR A 337 17.56 -17.11 -10.87
N PHE A 338 17.64 -17.34 -12.18
CA PHE A 338 16.69 -16.77 -13.14
C PHE A 338 15.25 -17.19 -12.83
N VAL A 339 15.03 -18.48 -12.60
CA VAL A 339 13.71 -19.02 -12.30
C VAL A 339 13.17 -18.47 -10.97
N GLY A 340 14.00 -18.45 -9.93
CA GLY A 340 13.63 -17.91 -8.62
C GLY A 340 13.25 -16.43 -8.66
N LEU A 341 14.07 -15.59 -9.29
CA LEU A 341 13.85 -14.14 -9.33
C LEU A 341 12.67 -13.74 -10.21
N PHE A 342 12.56 -14.28 -11.43
CA PHE A 342 11.53 -13.81 -12.37
C PHE A 342 10.16 -14.46 -12.16
N PHE A 343 10.09 -15.72 -11.72
CA PHE A 343 8.82 -16.46 -11.66
C PHE A 343 8.28 -16.63 -10.24
N PHE A 344 9.15 -16.64 -9.23
CA PHE A 344 8.76 -17.08 -7.89
C PHE A 344 8.77 -15.99 -6.82
N ILE A 345 9.79 -15.11 -6.77
CA ILE A 345 9.98 -14.15 -5.67
C ILE A 345 8.78 -13.20 -5.48
N ASP A 346 8.27 -12.60 -6.57
CA ASP A 346 7.15 -11.67 -6.47
C ASP A 346 5.79 -12.39 -6.31
N ARG A 347 5.70 -13.67 -6.70
CA ARG A 347 4.43 -14.44 -6.66
C ARG A 347 4.18 -15.12 -5.32
N PHE A 348 5.17 -15.80 -4.73
CA PHE A 348 4.97 -16.67 -3.56
C PHE A 348 5.47 -16.12 -2.22
N GLY A 349 6.09 -14.93 -2.19
CA GLY A 349 6.62 -14.33 -0.97
C GLY A 349 7.98 -14.90 -0.55
N ARG A 350 8.75 -14.12 0.21
CA ARG A 350 10.17 -14.42 0.49
C ARG A 350 10.33 -15.56 1.51
N LYS A 351 9.44 -15.65 2.50
CA LYS A 351 9.50 -16.66 3.57
C LYS A 351 9.25 -18.06 3.03
N PHE A 352 8.22 -18.22 2.22
CA PHE A 352 7.84 -19.52 1.64
C PHE A 352 8.95 -20.11 0.76
N LEU A 353 9.56 -19.26 -0.08
CA LEU A 353 10.64 -19.69 -0.96
C LEU A 353 11.89 -20.14 -0.20
N LEU A 354 12.26 -19.46 0.88
CA LEU A 354 13.36 -19.89 1.74
C LEU A 354 13.08 -21.27 2.36
N LEU A 355 11.84 -21.57 2.74
CA LEU A 355 11.47 -22.88 3.32
C LEU A 355 11.52 -24.01 2.28
N ILE A 356 10.98 -23.79 1.07
CA ILE A 356 11.04 -24.77 -0.03
C ILE A 356 12.49 -25.02 -0.45
N SER A 357 13.25 -23.94 -0.62
CA SER A 357 14.66 -23.98 -0.97
C SER A 357 15.46 -24.79 0.07
N SER A 358 15.21 -24.58 1.37
CA SER A 358 15.80 -25.37 2.44
C SER A 358 15.45 -26.85 2.37
N ALA A 359 14.18 -27.20 2.11
CA ALA A 359 13.76 -28.60 1.99
C ALA A 359 14.50 -29.31 0.84
N GLY A 360 14.62 -28.65 -0.32
CA GLY A 360 15.38 -29.17 -1.45
C GLY A 360 16.86 -29.41 -1.14
N ILE A 361 17.50 -28.47 -0.43
CA ILE A 361 18.89 -28.61 0.02
C ILE A 361 19.05 -29.80 0.97
N VAL A 362 18.19 -29.92 1.98
CA VAL A 362 18.25 -30.99 2.98
C VAL A 362 18.11 -32.36 2.32
N LEU A 363 17.13 -32.53 1.42
CA LEU A 363 16.92 -33.78 0.70
C LEU A 363 18.14 -34.17 -0.15
N ALA A 364 18.71 -33.21 -0.88
CA ALA A 364 19.88 -33.44 -1.71
C ALA A 364 21.11 -33.88 -0.88
N PHE A 365 21.38 -33.19 0.22
CA PHE A 365 22.53 -33.48 1.08
C PHE A 365 22.38 -34.79 1.87
N ILE A 366 21.17 -35.13 2.32
CA ILE A 366 20.90 -36.44 2.93
C ILE A 366 21.19 -37.56 1.94
N TYR A 367 20.76 -37.41 0.67
CA TYR A 367 21.04 -38.41 -0.36
C TYR A 367 22.54 -38.56 -0.62
N ILE A 368 23.26 -37.45 -0.84
CA ILE A 368 24.71 -37.49 -1.13
C ILE A 368 25.49 -38.07 0.06
N GLY A 369 25.17 -37.65 1.30
CA GLY A 369 25.80 -38.19 2.51
C GLY A 369 25.54 -39.69 2.69
N SER A 370 24.32 -40.13 2.41
CA SER A 370 23.94 -41.56 2.48
C SER A 370 24.64 -42.39 1.41
N PHE A 371 24.75 -41.86 0.18
CA PHE A 371 25.48 -42.51 -0.92
C PHE A 371 26.97 -42.69 -0.60
N LEU A 372 27.63 -41.66 -0.08
CA LEU A 372 29.04 -41.75 0.32
C LEU A 372 29.26 -42.70 1.50
N THR A 373 28.28 -42.78 2.41
CA THR A 373 28.29 -43.75 3.52
C THR A 373 28.18 -45.18 3.00
N ALA A 374 27.24 -45.45 2.08
CA ALA A 374 27.00 -46.78 1.52
C ALA A 374 28.16 -47.28 0.63
N THR A 375 28.91 -46.36 0.02
CA THR A 375 30.05 -46.67 -0.87
C THR A 375 31.40 -46.58 -0.15
N HIS A 376 31.41 -46.35 1.16
CA HIS A 376 32.61 -46.13 1.97
C HIS A 376 33.57 -45.05 1.37
N GLY A 377 33.02 -44.05 0.68
CA GLY A 377 33.81 -42.99 0.04
C GLY A 377 34.62 -43.42 -1.19
N SER A 378 34.42 -44.64 -1.71
CA SER A 378 35.08 -45.15 -2.91
C SER A 378 34.08 -45.80 -3.87
N PRO A 379 33.17 -45.03 -4.47
CA PRO A 379 32.18 -45.55 -5.41
C PRO A 379 32.84 -46.06 -6.70
N ALA A 380 32.31 -47.16 -7.25
CA ALA A 380 32.72 -47.64 -8.56
C ALA A 380 32.32 -46.60 -9.65
N PRO A 381 33.22 -46.28 -10.61
CA PRO A 381 32.92 -45.34 -11.69
C PRO A 381 31.72 -45.81 -12.53
N GLY A 382 30.83 -44.87 -12.92
CA GLY A 382 29.72 -45.16 -13.85
C GLY A 382 28.52 -45.89 -13.25
N THR A 383 28.38 -45.94 -11.92
CA THR A 383 27.18 -46.53 -11.28
C THR A 383 25.95 -45.64 -11.42
N ILE A 384 24.76 -46.24 -11.55
CA ILE A 384 23.46 -45.53 -11.58
C ILE A 384 23.32 -44.63 -10.33
N ALA A 385 23.66 -45.16 -9.15
CA ALA A 385 23.63 -44.41 -7.90
C ALA A 385 24.58 -43.19 -7.89
N GLY A 386 25.75 -43.30 -8.54
CA GLY A 386 26.68 -42.19 -8.73
C GLY A 386 26.15 -41.09 -9.66
N TYR A 387 25.43 -41.45 -10.73
CA TYR A 387 24.74 -40.48 -11.58
C TYR A 387 23.59 -39.77 -10.85
N PHE A 388 22.84 -40.47 -9.99
CA PHE A 388 21.86 -39.84 -9.11
C PHE A 388 22.51 -38.91 -8.07
N ALA A 389 23.69 -39.25 -7.54
CA ALA A 389 24.44 -38.37 -6.64
C ALA A 389 24.90 -37.09 -7.35
N MET A 390 25.39 -37.22 -8.59
CA MET A 390 25.69 -36.08 -9.45
C MET A 390 24.44 -35.21 -9.72
N GLY A 391 23.31 -35.83 -10.07
CA GLY A 391 22.03 -35.13 -10.23
C GLY A 391 21.58 -34.39 -8.97
N SER A 392 21.80 -35.00 -7.80
CA SER A 392 21.49 -34.39 -6.49
C SER A 392 22.34 -33.16 -6.20
N VAL A 393 23.61 -33.13 -6.63
CA VAL A 393 24.47 -31.93 -6.54
C VAL A 393 23.90 -30.78 -7.38
N TYR A 394 23.36 -31.07 -8.57
CA TYR A 394 22.70 -30.05 -9.40
C TYR A 394 21.35 -29.61 -8.83
N PHE A 395 20.56 -30.54 -8.31
CA PHE A 395 19.30 -30.24 -7.64
C PHE A 395 19.50 -29.36 -6.40
N TYR A 396 20.54 -29.65 -5.62
CA TYR A 396 21.01 -28.77 -4.53
C TYR A 396 21.32 -27.36 -5.04
N ALA A 397 22.06 -27.26 -6.15
CA ALA A 397 22.47 -25.99 -6.73
C ALA A 397 21.27 -25.12 -7.14
N VAL A 398 20.28 -25.72 -7.81
CA VAL A 398 19.03 -25.06 -8.19
C VAL A 398 18.22 -24.68 -6.94
N SER A 399 18.11 -25.60 -5.98
CA SER A 399 17.38 -25.37 -4.73
C SER A 399 17.94 -24.18 -3.97
N PHE A 400 19.25 -24.09 -3.78
CA PHE A 400 19.89 -22.93 -3.15
C PHE A 400 19.67 -21.63 -3.94
N SER A 401 19.84 -21.70 -5.26
CA SER A 401 19.71 -20.53 -6.14
C SER A 401 18.30 -19.93 -6.20
N LEU A 402 17.26 -20.73 -5.90
CA LEU A 402 15.86 -20.28 -5.88
C LEU A 402 15.57 -19.20 -4.83
N ALA A 403 16.22 -19.24 -3.66
CA ALA A 403 15.92 -18.30 -2.57
C ALA A 403 17.16 -17.87 -1.78
N TRP A 404 17.91 -18.82 -1.21
CA TRP A 404 19.04 -18.52 -0.30
C TRP A 404 20.19 -17.75 -0.94
N ASN A 405 20.28 -17.72 -2.27
CA ASN A 405 21.27 -16.90 -2.96
C ASN A 405 20.95 -15.40 -2.88
N GLY A 406 19.76 -14.98 -3.31
CA GLY A 406 19.43 -13.56 -3.48
C GLY A 406 18.63 -12.95 -2.33
N VAL A 407 17.71 -13.71 -1.73
CA VAL A 407 16.78 -13.20 -0.71
C VAL A 407 17.51 -12.58 0.49
N PRO A 408 18.56 -13.18 1.08
CA PRO A 408 19.27 -12.58 2.21
C PRO A 408 19.83 -11.17 1.94
N TRP A 409 20.37 -10.93 0.74
CA TRP A 409 20.92 -9.65 0.32
C TRP A 409 19.83 -8.62 0.06
N VAL A 410 18.79 -9.00 -0.68
CA VAL A 410 17.63 -8.16 -0.96
C VAL A 410 16.97 -7.73 0.35
N TYR A 411 16.65 -8.70 1.21
CA TYR A 411 15.98 -8.49 2.49
C TYR A 411 16.78 -7.56 3.41
N SER A 412 18.09 -7.79 3.56
CA SER A 412 18.95 -6.94 4.39
C SER A 412 19.00 -5.49 3.89
N SER A 413 19.00 -5.28 2.56
CA SER A 413 19.03 -3.93 1.98
C SER A 413 17.70 -3.16 2.12
N GLU A 414 16.59 -3.89 2.27
CA GLU A 414 15.23 -3.33 2.40
C GLU A 414 14.91 -2.98 3.86
N ILE A 415 15.24 -3.83 4.82
CA ILE A 415 14.83 -3.64 6.22
C ILE A 415 15.61 -2.55 6.97
N TYR A 416 16.79 -2.16 6.53
CA TYR A 416 17.63 -1.20 7.28
C TYR A 416 17.22 0.26 7.06
N GLN A 417 17.06 0.99 8.16
CA GLN A 417 16.73 2.42 8.15
C GLN A 417 17.82 3.25 7.46
N PRO A 418 17.46 4.28 6.65
CA PRO A 418 18.44 5.06 5.86
C PRO A 418 19.62 5.62 6.67
N ARG A 419 19.38 6.04 7.91
CA ARG A 419 20.41 6.61 8.81
C ARG A 419 21.42 5.58 9.32
N LEU A 420 20.99 4.34 9.57
CA LEU A 420 21.82 3.24 10.09
C LEU A 420 22.24 2.25 8.99
N LYS A 421 21.79 2.45 7.75
CA LYS A 421 22.01 1.54 6.62
C LYS A 421 23.49 1.27 6.38
N GLU A 422 24.34 2.30 6.41
CA GLU A 422 25.80 2.18 6.24
C GLU A 422 26.41 1.19 7.25
N LEU A 423 26.13 1.41 8.54
CA LEU A 423 26.66 0.60 9.63
C LEU A 423 26.07 -0.82 9.64
N SER A 424 24.75 -0.94 9.43
CA SER A 424 24.03 -2.22 9.47
C SER A 424 24.44 -3.12 8.32
N MET A 425 24.62 -2.57 7.11
CA MET A 425 25.14 -3.30 5.95
C MET A 425 26.59 -3.76 6.19
N SER A 426 27.47 -2.89 6.70
CA SER A 426 28.84 -3.27 7.05
C SER A 426 28.90 -4.45 8.02
N LEU A 427 28.09 -4.44 9.09
CA LEU A 427 28.05 -5.52 10.08
C LEU A 427 27.45 -6.82 9.52
N THR A 428 26.39 -6.72 8.73
CA THR A 428 25.74 -7.88 8.10
C THR A 428 26.67 -8.55 7.09
N THR A 429 27.36 -7.75 6.27
CA THR A 429 28.35 -8.22 5.31
C THR A 429 29.58 -8.79 6.02
N ALA A 430 29.98 -8.25 7.18
CA ALA A 430 31.02 -8.86 8.01
C ALA A 430 30.61 -10.26 8.50
N VAL A 431 29.36 -10.43 8.94
CA VAL A 431 28.81 -11.75 9.32
C VAL A 431 28.79 -12.72 8.12
N GLN A 432 28.43 -12.25 6.93
CA GLN A 432 28.53 -13.03 5.70
C GLN A 432 29.97 -13.53 5.48
N TRP A 433 30.97 -12.65 5.54
CA TRP A 433 32.35 -12.99 5.23
C TRP A 433 33.02 -13.86 6.30
N ILE A 434 32.75 -13.65 7.59
CA ILE A 434 33.28 -14.51 8.65
C ILE A 434 32.72 -15.94 8.55
N MET A 435 31.42 -16.07 8.23
CA MET A 435 30.80 -17.38 8.02
C MET A 435 31.38 -18.05 6.77
N GLN A 436 31.57 -17.30 5.69
CA GLN A 436 32.19 -17.82 4.48
C GLN A 436 33.64 -18.25 4.71
N TYR A 437 34.42 -17.49 5.49
CA TYR A 437 35.77 -17.84 5.92
C TYR A 437 35.78 -19.16 6.69
N ALA A 438 34.90 -19.31 7.69
CA ALA A 438 34.79 -20.51 8.50
C ALA A 438 34.49 -21.74 7.63
N ILE A 439 33.52 -21.64 6.71
CA ILE A 439 33.15 -22.77 5.84
C ILE A 439 34.26 -23.09 4.84
N ALA A 440 34.87 -22.09 4.20
CA ALA A 440 35.99 -22.30 3.29
C ALA A 440 37.17 -23.00 3.98
N ARG A 441 37.44 -22.65 5.24
CA ARG A 441 38.51 -23.25 6.04
C ARG A 441 38.18 -24.68 6.49
N LEU A 442 36.94 -24.93 6.90
CA LEU A 442 36.49 -26.23 7.40
C LEU A 442 36.25 -27.26 6.29
N THR A 443 35.88 -26.82 5.08
CA THR A 443 35.41 -27.74 4.02
C THR A 443 36.42 -28.84 3.67
N PRO A 444 37.72 -28.56 3.39
CA PRO A 444 38.67 -29.64 3.07
C PRO A 444 38.91 -30.63 4.21
N VAL A 445 38.75 -30.19 5.47
CA VAL A 445 38.86 -31.09 6.63
C VAL A 445 37.62 -31.99 6.70
N LEU A 446 36.43 -31.42 6.49
CA LEU A 446 35.17 -32.16 6.53
C LEU A 446 34.99 -33.12 5.35
N LEU A 447 35.51 -32.78 4.16
CA LEU A 447 35.51 -33.66 3.00
C LEU A 447 36.45 -34.87 3.15
N ASN A 448 37.43 -34.79 4.06
CA ASN A 448 38.33 -35.89 4.42
C ASN A 448 37.96 -36.58 5.75
N SER A 449 36.86 -36.18 6.39
CA SER A 449 36.38 -36.76 7.66
C SER A 449 35.21 -37.72 7.44
N GLY A 450 34.79 -38.42 8.50
CA GLY A 450 33.64 -39.33 8.45
C GLY A 450 33.97 -40.81 8.54
N THR A 451 32.93 -41.65 8.52
CA THR A 451 33.06 -43.11 8.54
C THR A 451 33.89 -43.52 7.33
N TYR A 452 35.02 -44.20 7.55
CA TYR A 452 35.99 -44.59 6.52
C TYR A 452 36.69 -43.42 5.78
N GLY A 453 36.61 -42.19 6.29
CA GLY A 453 37.16 -41.01 5.58
C GLY A 453 36.37 -40.62 4.33
N SER A 454 35.08 -40.98 4.28
CA SER A 454 34.22 -40.87 3.09
C SER A 454 33.68 -39.48 2.77
N GLY A 455 33.91 -38.47 3.63
CA GLY A 455 33.39 -37.10 3.45
C GLY A 455 31.89 -36.94 3.74
N ASN A 456 31.21 -37.98 4.22
CA ASN A 456 29.77 -37.99 4.47
C ASN A 456 29.33 -36.99 5.56
N ILE A 457 30.18 -36.72 6.57
CA ILE A 457 29.90 -35.77 7.66
C ILE A 457 29.64 -34.36 7.13
N PHE A 458 30.35 -33.93 6.08
CA PHE A 458 30.14 -32.63 5.46
C PHE A 458 28.66 -32.43 5.09
N PHE A 459 28.08 -33.38 4.35
CA PHE A 459 26.72 -33.26 3.85
C PHE A 459 25.68 -33.36 4.97
N PHE A 460 25.84 -34.26 5.93
CA PHE A 460 24.90 -34.36 7.05
C PHE A 460 24.93 -33.15 7.98
N LEU A 461 26.12 -32.58 8.24
CA LEU A 461 26.26 -31.38 9.06
C LEU A 461 25.52 -30.20 8.41
N PHE A 462 25.78 -29.93 7.13
CA PHE A 462 25.13 -28.81 6.45
C PHE A 462 23.64 -29.06 6.19
N ALA A 463 23.19 -30.32 6.06
CA ALA A 463 21.76 -30.64 6.06
C ALA A 463 21.10 -30.27 7.40
N ALA A 464 21.73 -30.65 8.53
CA ALA A 464 21.22 -30.30 9.86
C ALA A 464 21.21 -28.78 10.10
N CYS A 465 22.27 -28.07 9.70
CA CYS A 465 22.32 -26.61 9.81
C CYS A 465 21.26 -25.93 8.93
N THR A 466 21.03 -26.43 7.71
CA THR A 466 19.99 -25.89 6.82
C THR A 466 18.59 -26.13 7.38
N ALA A 467 18.34 -27.29 7.98
CA ALA A 467 17.07 -27.57 8.66
C ALA A 467 16.84 -26.63 9.85
N LEU A 468 17.89 -26.33 10.63
CA LEU A 468 17.82 -25.33 11.70
C LEU A 468 17.56 -23.93 11.16
N ALA A 469 18.25 -23.53 10.08
CA ALA A 469 18.01 -22.25 9.41
C ALA A 469 16.56 -22.15 8.89
N ALA A 470 16.00 -23.23 8.36
CA ALA A 470 14.60 -23.29 7.94
C ALA A 470 13.64 -23.12 9.14
N ALA A 471 13.90 -23.76 10.27
CA ALA A 471 13.12 -23.58 11.49
C ALA A 471 13.18 -22.13 11.98
N MET A 472 14.36 -21.50 11.93
CA MET A 472 14.52 -20.09 12.29
C MET A 472 13.74 -19.17 11.35
N VAL A 473 13.77 -19.43 10.05
CA VAL A 473 12.95 -18.68 9.06
C VAL A 473 11.46 -18.86 9.34
N ALA A 474 11.01 -20.08 9.65
CA ALA A 474 9.60 -20.35 9.95
C ALA A 474 9.11 -19.55 11.18
N LEU A 475 9.93 -19.49 12.23
CA LEU A 475 9.56 -18.88 13.52
C LEU A 475 9.79 -17.37 13.59
N PHE A 476 10.89 -16.85 13.05
CA PHE A 476 11.34 -15.48 13.33
C PHE A 476 11.34 -14.55 12.12
N LEU A 477 11.21 -15.07 10.89
CA LEU A 477 11.18 -14.21 9.70
C LEU A 477 9.73 -13.75 9.42
N PRO A 478 9.43 -12.44 9.51
CA PRO A 478 8.17 -11.89 9.02
C PRO A 478 8.18 -11.83 7.49
N GLU A 479 6.99 -11.91 6.88
CA GLU A 479 6.87 -11.70 5.43
C GLU A 479 6.90 -10.20 5.12
N THR A 480 7.75 -9.80 4.16
CA THR A 480 7.95 -8.39 3.78
C THR A 480 7.30 -8.04 2.43
N LYS A 481 6.61 -8.98 1.80
CA LYS A 481 5.93 -8.77 0.51
C LYS A 481 4.89 -7.65 0.60
N GLY A 482 4.99 -6.66 -0.31
CA GLY A 482 4.00 -5.59 -0.48
C GLY A 482 3.96 -4.52 0.62
N LEU A 483 4.88 -4.55 1.59
CA LEU A 483 4.88 -3.63 2.71
C LEU A 483 5.59 -2.31 2.37
N THR A 484 4.96 -1.19 2.71
CA THR A 484 5.57 0.13 2.61
C THR A 484 6.70 0.29 3.63
N ALA A 485 7.56 1.29 3.47
CA ALA A 485 8.64 1.58 4.42
C ALA A 485 8.12 1.77 5.86
N LYS A 486 6.90 2.33 6.00
CA LYS A 486 6.20 2.51 7.28
C LYS A 486 5.70 1.18 7.86
N GLY A 487 5.12 0.31 7.02
CA GLY A 487 4.73 -1.05 7.43
C GLY A 487 5.91 -1.92 7.88
N MET A 488 7.12 -1.68 7.35
CA MET A 488 8.34 -2.32 7.87
C MET A 488 8.71 -1.81 9.28
N ASP A 489 8.54 -0.52 9.55
CA ASP A 489 8.78 0.11 10.87
C ASP A 489 7.84 -0.42 11.95
N GLU A 490 6.58 -0.72 11.59
CA GLU A 490 5.58 -1.34 12.46
C GLU A 490 5.93 -2.81 12.81
N ILE A 491 6.31 -3.63 11.82
CA ILE A 491 6.61 -5.07 12.02
C ILE A 491 7.82 -5.30 12.94
N PHE A 492 8.87 -4.49 12.80
CA PHE A 492 10.10 -4.68 13.57
C PHE A 492 10.11 -3.91 14.89
N GLY A 493 9.07 -3.13 15.20
CA GLY A 493 8.96 -2.37 16.46
C GLY A 493 10.13 -1.41 16.67
N SER A 494 10.65 -0.80 15.60
CA SER A 494 11.75 0.15 15.75
C SER A 494 11.26 1.38 16.49
N LYS A 495 11.72 1.53 17.74
CA LYS A 495 11.50 2.72 18.59
C LYS A 495 12.22 3.98 18.07
N TYR A 496 12.41 4.10 16.76
CA TYR A 496 12.89 5.35 16.17
C TYR A 496 11.81 6.45 16.15
N HIS A 497 10.61 6.11 16.62
CA HIS A 497 9.58 7.06 17.04
C HIS A 497 9.21 6.84 18.50
N GLU A 498 10.16 6.93 19.45
CA GLU A 498 9.81 7.14 20.90
C GLU A 498 10.41 8.46 21.45
N LYS A 499 11.07 9.25 20.59
CA LYS A 499 11.52 10.63 20.92
C LYS A 499 11.20 11.70 19.87
N ARG A 500 10.79 11.30 18.67
CA ARG A 500 9.90 12.11 17.82
C ARG A 500 8.43 11.90 18.16
N GLU A 501 8.15 11.20 19.26
CA GLU A 501 6.83 11.22 19.88
C GLU A 501 6.46 12.53 20.55
N GLY A 502 7.43 13.46 20.63
CA GLY A 502 7.11 14.85 20.88
C GLY A 502 6.17 15.45 19.83
N ASP A 503 6.26 15.02 18.55
CA ASP A 503 5.51 15.65 17.45
C ASP A 503 4.80 14.69 16.46
N MET A 504 5.09 13.39 16.45
CA MET A 504 4.28 12.38 15.70
C MET A 504 3.85 11.15 16.52
N GLY A 505 4.22 11.09 17.80
CA GLY A 505 3.77 10.05 18.75
C GLY A 505 2.58 10.47 19.57
N ASN A 506 1.85 11.46 19.07
CA ASN A 506 0.49 11.70 19.51
C ASN A 506 -0.51 11.01 18.60
N MET A 507 -0.11 10.15 17.64
CA MET A 507 -1.08 9.35 16.87
C MET A 507 -1.33 7.94 17.43
N GLU A 508 -0.50 7.41 18.32
CA GLU A 508 -0.89 6.22 19.12
C GLU A 508 -1.93 6.56 20.22
N GLY A 509 -2.15 7.86 20.47
CA GLY A 509 -3.21 8.38 21.33
C GLY A 509 -4.33 9.17 20.63
N THR A 510 -4.30 9.34 19.29
CA THR A 510 -5.34 10.12 18.56
C THR A 510 -5.92 9.45 17.32
N ALA A 511 -5.32 8.36 16.80
CA ALA A 511 -5.93 7.57 15.72
C ALA A 511 -6.79 6.39 16.24
N ASN A 512 -6.76 6.11 17.54
CA ASN A 512 -7.75 5.22 18.17
C ASN A 512 -9.03 6.03 18.42
N GLY A 513 -10.06 5.84 17.59
CA GLY A 513 -11.42 6.32 17.82
C GLY A 513 -11.68 7.79 17.54
N MET A 514 -11.60 8.23 16.27
CA MET A 514 -12.05 9.58 15.89
C MET A 514 -13.56 9.72 16.18
N MET A 515 -13.90 10.52 17.19
CA MET A 515 -15.28 10.86 17.49
C MET A 515 -15.70 12.07 16.67
N LEU A 516 -16.98 12.15 16.33
CA LEU A 516 -17.55 13.24 15.56
C LEU A 516 -19.01 13.47 15.93
N VAL A 517 -19.45 14.70 15.71
CA VAL A 517 -20.85 15.12 15.76
C VAL A 517 -21.24 15.71 14.40
N GLY A 518 -22.52 15.64 14.07
CA GLY A 518 -22.99 16.17 12.79
C GLY A 518 -24.42 15.76 12.48
N ASN A 519 -24.86 16.09 11.28
CA ASN A 519 -26.27 16.02 10.88
C ASN A 519 -26.50 15.33 9.52
N GLY A 520 -25.47 14.77 8.89
CA GLY A 520 -25.54 14.16 7.56
C GLY A 520 -25.02 15.06 6.44
N ASP A 521 -25.24 16.38 6.54
CA ASP A 521 -24.72 17.40 5.62
C ASP A 521 -23.50 18.13 6.17
N PHE A 522 -23.25 18.04 7.47
CA PHE A 522 -22.12 18.63 8.19
C PHE A 522 -21.59 17.66 9.23
N ALA A 523 -20.26 17.62 9.36
CA ALA A 523 -19.58 16.88 10.41
C ALA A 523 -18.40 17.67 11.00
N PHE A 524 -18.28 17.58 12.32
CA PHE A 524 -17.18 18.13 13.11
C PHE A 524 -16.53 16.98 13.89
N ASN A 525 -15.31 16.58 13.52
CA ASN A 525 -14.54 15.59 14.26
C ASN A 525 -13.75 16.25 15.40
N VAL A 526 -13.39 15.44 16.39
CA VAL A 526 -12.72 15.92 17.60
C VAL A 526 -11.57 15.03 18.01
N ASP A 527 -10.53 15.65 18.55
CA ASP A 527 -9.46 15.00 19.28
C ASP A 527 -9.84 14.80 20.76
N ASN A 528 -8.91 14.28 21.58
CA ASN A 528 -9.15 13.99 23.00
C ASN A 528 -9.55 15.21 23.85
N THR A 529 -9.33 16.44 23.37
CA THR A 529 -9.81 17.68 24.00
C THR A 529 -11.31 17.91 23.79
N GLY A 530 -11.95 17.17 22.89
CA GLY A 530 -13.34 17.39 22.47
C GLY A 530 -13.46 18.52 21.42
N MET A 531 -12.34 19.01 20.91
CA MET A 531 -12.23 20.05 19.90
C MET A 531 -11.19 19.62 18.84
N GLN A 532 -10.67 20.52 18.02
CA GLN A 532 -9.67 20.26 16.98
C GLN A 532 -8.35 20.99 17.31
N THR A 533 -7.87 20.73 18.53
CA THR A 533 -6.64 21.29 19.10
C THR A 533 -5.40 20.70 18.41
N PHE A 534 -5.44 19.42 18.05
CA PHE A 534 -4.38 18.70 17.34
C PHE A 534 -4.71 18.53 15.85
N LEU A 535 -3.69 18.23 15.05
CA LEU A 535 -3.88 17.66 13.72
C LEU A 535 -3.94 16.13 13.83
N PRO A 536 -4.64 15.40 12.94
CA PRO A 536 -5.28 15.88 11.71
C PRO A 536 -6.83 15.84 11.73
N PHE A 537 -7.47 16.79 12.42
CA PHE A 537 -8.94 16.92 12.51
C PHE A 537 -9.48 18.00 11.55
N ASN A 538 -10.68 17.80 11.00
CA ASN A 538 -11.32 18.64 9.99
C ASN A 538 -12.83 18.88 10.24
N THR A 539 -13.32 19.97 9.66
CA THR A 539 -14.74 20.29 9.61
C THR A 539 -15.18 20.24 8.15
N LEU A 540 -16.08 19.33 7.81
CA LEU A 540 -16.52 19.12 6.42
C LEU A 540 -18.03 19.31 6.31
N SER A 541 -18.46 19.84 5.17
CA SER A 541 -19.86 19.91 4.79
C SER A 541 -20.09 19.46 3.36
N SER A 542 -21.35 19.20 3.05
CA SER A 542 -21.83 18.75 1.75
C SER A 542 -21.82 19.86 0.70
N TRP A 543 -21.82 21.14 1.13
CA TRP A 543 -21.72 22.33 0.27
C TRP A 543 -20.31 22.92 0.16
N GLY A 544 -19.36 22.49 1.00
CA GLY A 544 -18.01 23.06 1.09
C GLY A 544 -17.08 22.67 -0.06
N TRP A 545 -17.33 23.20 -1.26
CA TRP A 545 -16.57 22.92 -2.48
C TRP A 545 -15.62 24.06 -2.86
N HIS A 546 -14.46 23.69 -3.38
CA HIS A 546 -13.47 24.58 -3.98
C HIS A 546 -13.19 24.21 -5.42
N LYS A 547 -13.07 25.25 -6.24
CA LYS A 547 -12.71 25.16 -7.64
C LYS A 547 -11.35 25.78 -7.84
N ASP A 548 -10.35 24.94 -8.07
CA ASP A 548 -9.01 25.38 -8.42
C ASP A 548 -9.05 26.13 -9.77
N PRO A 549 -8.20 27.16 -9.95
CA PRO A 549 -8.05 27.79 -11.25
C PRO A 549 -7.46 26.77 -12.22
N LEU A 550 -7.71 26.93 -13.51
CA LEU A 550 -6.98 26.15 -14.51
C LEU A 550 -5.47 26.34 -14.27
N PRO A 551 -4.63 25.32 -14.53
CA PRO A 551 -3.19 25.42 -14.32
C PRO A 551 -2.61 26.60 -15.10
N THR A 552 -2.46 27.75 -14.45
CA THR A 552 -1.70 28.88 -14.97
C THR A 552 -0.31 28.71 -14.40
N ASN A 553 0.62 28.23 -15.23
CA ASN A 553 2.01 28.11 -14.83
C ASN A 553 2.48 29.47 -14.29
N GLY A 554 2.93 29.47 -13.02
CA GLY A 554 3.43 30.66 -12.34
C GLY A 554 4.56 31.36 -13.11
N PRO A 555 5.12 32.47 -12.61
CA PRO A 555 5.89 33.42 -13.42
C PRO A 555 7.12 32.89 -14.20
N ASN A 556 7.54 31.62 -14.05
CA ASN A 556 8.78 31.08 -14.61
C ASN A 556 8.69 29.64 -15.21
N VAL A 557 7.51 29.15 -15.62
CA VAL A 557 7.37 27.89 -16.39
C VAL A 557 6.61 28.21 -17.68
N PRO A 558 7.05 27.75 -18.88
CA PRO A 558 6.34 28.03 -20.13
C PRO A 558 4.89 27.57 -20.01
N SER A 559 3.95 28.41 -20.44
CA SER A 559 2.50 28.15 -20.43
C SER A 559 2.22 26.75 -20.95
N SER A 560 1.50 25.91 -20.19
CA SER A 560 0.73 24.87 -20.84
C SER A 560 -0.24 25.62 -21.77
N SER A 561 -0.10 25.40 -23.07
CA SER A 561 -1.03 25.92 -24.08
C SER A 561 -2.35 25.14 -24.09
N GLU A 562 -2.54 24.23 -23.13
CA GLU A 562 -3.69 23.34 -23.02
C GLU A 562 -4.92 24.13 -22.60
N ASN A 563 -5.99 24.01 -23.37
CA ASN A 563 -7.27 24.60 -23.03
C ASN A 563 -8.25 23.50 -22.63
N ILE A 564 -9.10 23.77 -21.64
CA ILE A 564 -10.16 22.84 -21.24
C ILE A 564 -11.10 22.49 -22.41
N SER A 565 -11.27 23.43 -23.36
CA SER A 565 -12.04 23.23 -24.58
C SER A 565 -11.50 22.13 -25.49
N ASP A 566 -10.22 21.79 -25.35
CA ASP A 566 -9.54 20.81 -26.22
C ASP A 566 -9.75 19.39 -25.71
N TYR A 567 -10.17 19.23 -24.44
CA TYR A 567 -10.49 17.92 -23.88
C TYR A 567 -11.84 17.44 -24.39
N HIS A 568 -11.81 16.37 -25.18
CA HIS A 568 -13.00 15.72 -25.73
C HIS A 568 -13.14 14.26 -25.30
N GLY A 569 -12.28 13.80 -24.39
CA GLY A 569 -12.12 12.38 -24.04
C GLY A 569 -11.23 11.61 -25.03
N VAL A 570 -11.00 10.33 -24.75
CA VAL A 570 -10.18 9.44 -25.57
C VAL A 570 -11.07 8.46 -26.32
N GLU A 571 -10.87 8.34 -27.63
CA GLU A 571 -11.60 7.40 -28.47
C GLU A 571 -11.24 5.94 -28.15
N LYS A 572 -12.26 5.10 -27.99
CA LYS A 572 -12.14 3.65 -27.89
C LYS A 572 -13.11 2.97 -28.85
N LEU A 573 -12.65 1.91 -29.51
CA LEU A 573 -13.48 1.09 -30.39
C LEU A 573 -14.55 0.39 -29.55
N THR A 574 -15.81 0.76 -29.74
CA THR A 574 -16.98 0.20 -29.05
C THR A 574 -17.97 -0.26 -30.11
N HIS A 575 -18.28 -1.55 -30.17
CA HIS A 575 -19.27 -2.10 -31.11
C HIS A 575 -19.04 -1.69 -32.58
N GLY A 576 -17.77 -1.67 -33.03
CA GLY A 576 -17.40 -1.36 -34.40
C GLY A 576 -17.36 0.13 -34.76
N ARG A 577 -17.49 1.05 -33.79
CA ARG A 577 -17.32 2.50 -33.98
C ARG A 577 -16.42 3.10 -32.89
N ASN A 578 -15.75 4.21 -33.21
CA ASN A 578 -15.03 4.98 -32.18
C ASN A 578 -16.02 5.76 -31.34
N VAL A 579 -15.87 5.65 -30.01
CA VAL A 579 -16.64 6.41 -29.03
C VAL A 579 -15.65 7.08 -28.11
N SER A 580 -15.82 8.39 -27.87
CA SER A 580 -14.98 9.11 -26.92
C SER A 580 -15.45 8.87 -25.48
N TYR A 581 -14.52 8.51 -24.60
CA TYR A 581 -14.75 8.28 -23.18
C TYR A 581 -13.95 9.27 -22.33
N ASP A 582 -14.48 9.61 -21.15
CA ASP A 582 -13.80 10.49 -20.17
C ASP A 582 -12.56 9.80 -19.56
N ILE A 583 -11.52 9.58 -20.34
CA ILE A 583 -10.25 8.97 -19.95
C ILE A 583 -9.19 10.07 -19.95
N PRO A 584 -8.16 10.05 -19.09
CA PRO A 584 -7.09 11.03 -19.14
C PRO A 584 -6.47 11.04 -20.53
N ASP A 585 -6.45 12.21 -21.16
CA ASP A 585 -5.88 12.38 -22.49
C ASP A 585 -4.36 12.58 -22.34
N PRO A 586 -3.52 11.68 -22.90
CA PRO A 586 -2.08 11.82 -22.84
C PRO A 586 -1.54 13.11 -23.50
N ASN A 587 -2.32 13.74 -24.38
CA ASN A 587 -1.99 15.02 -25.01
C ASN A 587 -2.38 16.24 -24.18
N LEU A 588 -3.23 16.04 -23.15
CA LEU A 588 -3.70 17.09 -22.25
C LEU A 588 -3.56 16.64 -20.78
N PRO A 589 -2.34 16.28 -20.30
CA PRO A 589 -2.13 15.75 -18.97
C PRO A 589 -2.55 16.71 -17.85
N ASP A 590 -2.32 18.02 -18.01
CA ASP A 590 -2.62 19.01 -16.98
C ASP A 590 -4.15 19.24 -16.88
N VAL A 591 -4.82 19.39 -18.02
CA VAL A 591 -6.29 19.50 -18.06
C VAL A 591 -6.96 18.23 -17.56
N SER A 592 -6.45 17.06 -17.95
CA SER A 592 -6.98 15.77 -17.50
C SER A 592 -6.91 15.64 -15.98
N GLN A 593 -5.76 15.97 -15.39
CA GLN A 593 -5.60 15.92 -13.93
C GLN A 593 -6.44 16.97 -13.21
N TRP A 594 -6.57 18.17 -13.79
CA TRP A 594 -7.45 19.21 -13.24
C TRP A 594 -8.91 18.74 -13.24
N LEU A 595 -9.42 18.14 -14.32
CA LEU A 595 -10.79 17.59 -14.38
C LEU A 595 -11.01 16.42 -13.40
N ILE A 596 -9.96 15.65 -13.10
CA ILE A 596 -10.00 14.59 -12.09
C ILE A 596 -10.19 15.20 -10.70
N ALA A 597 -9.35 16.15 -10.33
CA ALA A 597 -9.32 16.71 -8.97
C ALA A 597 -10.43 17.73 -8.71
N ASN A 598 -10.85 18.48 -9.73
CA ASN A 598 -11.66 19.68 -9.57
C ASN A 598 -13.15 19.46 -9.93
N PRO A 599 -14.13 20.05 -9.22
CA PRO A 599 -13.99 20.71 -7.93
C PRO A 599 -13.66 19.69 -6.82
N ASN A 600 -13.05 20.16 -5.74
CA ASN A 600 -12.69 19.35 -4.58
C ASN A 600 -13.33 19.88 -3.29
N ARG A 601 -13.62 19.02 -2.32
CA ARG A 601 -14.17 19.43 -1.02
C ARG A 601 -13.07 20.02 -0.14
N VAL A 602 -13.41 20.98 0.72
CA VAL A 602 -12.44 21.69 1.58
C VAL A 602 -12.76 21.59 3.06
N ASN A 603 -11.72 21.68 3.90
CA ASN A 603 -11.84 21.84 5.35
C ASN A 603 -12.31 23.27 5.64
N LEU A 604 -13.42 23.40 6.34
CA LEU A 604 -14.04 24.70 6.68
C LEU A 604 -13.33 25.47 7.80
N GLY A 605 -12.28 24.88 8.38
CA GLY A 605 -11.49 25.46 9.46
C GLY A 605 -11.50 24.60 10.70
N ARG A 606 -10.55 24.89 11.60
CA ARG A 606 -10.44 24.21 12.90
C ARG A 606 -10.90 25.10 14.04
N ILE A 607 -11.42 24.49 15.09
CA ILE A 607 -11.70 25.14 16.37
C ILE A 607 -11.02 24.33 17.47
N GLY A 608 -9.99 24.90 18.11
CA GLY A 608 -9.16 24.22 19.11
C GLY A 608 -8.89 25.07 20.35
N LEU A 609 -8.06 24.56 21.25
CA LEU A 609 -7.69 25.22 22.51
C LEU A 609 -6.25 25.73 22.52
N THR A 610 -6.05 26.87 23.16
CA THR A 610 -4.72 27.44 23.45
C THR A 610 -4.53 27.61 24.95
N TYR A 611 -3.31 27.39 25.42
CA TYR A 611 -2.87 27.61 26.79
C TYR A 611 -1.70 28.60 26.79
N LYS A 612 -1.79 29.66 27.60
CA LYS A 612 -0.78 30.73 27.71
C LYS A 612 -0.37 31.33 26.34
N ASN A 613 -1.37 31.55 25.47
CA ASN A 613 -1.24 32.08 24.10
C ASN A 613 -0.47 31.17 23.11
N ALA A 614 -0.36 29.88 23.38
CA ALA A 614 0.13 28.89 22.43
C ALA A 614 -0.88 27.74 22.30
N THR A 615 -0.98 27.13 21.11
CA THR A 615 -1.78 25.91 20.92
C THR A 615 -1.32 24.83 21.91
N ILE A 616 -2.26 24.16 22.56
CA ILE A 616 -1.92 23.10 23.52
C ILE A 616 -1.22 21.96 22.78
N THR A 617 -0.10 21.48 23.31
CA THR A 617 0.57 20.27 22.80
C THR A 617 0.07 19.05 23.56
N ALA A 618 0.06 17.86 22.96
CA ALA A 618 -0.51 16.70 23.65
C ALA A 618 0.28 16.31 24.91
N SER A 619 1.58 16.62 24.95
CA SER A 619 2.43 16.48 26.14
C SER A 619 2.00 17.35 27.33
N GLN A 620 1.22 18.40 27.12
CA GLN A 620 0.67 19.25 28.19
C GLN A 620 -0.64 18.70 28.75
N ILE A 621 -1.23 17.69 28.10
CA ILE A 621 -2.47 17.06 28.52
C ILE A 621 -2.17 15.83 29.35
N THR A 622 -2.84 15.71 30.50
CA THR A 622 -2.76 14.53 31.36
C THR A 622 -4.17 14.02 31.70
N GLU A 623 -4.28 12.72 31.96
CA GLU A 623 -5.54 12.04 32.31
C GLU A 623 -6.70 12.29 31.31
N PRO A 624 -6.49 12.18 29.98
CA PRO A 624 -7.57 12.38 29.03
C PRO A 624 -8.62 11.27 29.17
N LYS A 625 -9.89 11.68 29.26
CA LYS A 625 -11.07 10.82 29.16
C LYS A 625 -12.04 11.46 28.18
N GLN A 626 -12.50 10.68 27.21
CA GLN A 626 -13.53 11.10 26.26
C GLN A 626 -14.67 10.09 26.24
N GLU A 627 -15.90 10.58 26.13
CA GLU A 627 -17.12 9.77 26.13
C GLU A 627 -18.10 10.32 25.10
N LEU A 628 -18.55 9.47 24.18
CA LEU A 628 -19.65 9.75 23.26
C LEU A 628 -20.94 9.12 23.80
N ASN A 629 -21.87 9.97 24.24
CA ASN A 629 -23.22 9.53 24.54
C ASN A 629 -23.99 9.42 23.22
N LEU A 630 -24.19 8.18 22.76
CA LEU A 630 -24.88 7.88 21.50
C LEU A 630 -26.35 8.31 21.52
N TRP A 631 -27.02 8.20 22.67
CA TRP A 631 -28.44 8.52 22.81
C TRP A 631 -28.71 10.02 22.65
N ASP A 632 -27.83 10.86 23.20
CA ASP A 632 -27.95 12.32 23.12
C ASP A 632 -27.02 12.95 22.05
N GLY A 633 -26.25 12.12 21.33
CA GLY A 633 -25.16 12.49 20.42
C GLY A 633 -24.28 13.63 20.92
N THR A 634 -23.72 13.43 22.12
CA THR A 634 -22.95 14.44 22.84
C THR A 634 -21.59 13.87 23.21
N ILE A 635 -20.53 14.61 22.89
CA ILE A 635 -19.16 14.24 23.27
C ILE A 635 -18.78 15.02 24.52
N THR A 636 -18.31 14.30 25.55
CA THR A 636 -17.72 14.91 26.76
C THR A 636 -16.26 14.52 26.84
N SER A 637 -15.38 15.51 26.79
CA SER A 637 -13.94 15.37 27.02
C SER A 637 -13.56 15.98 28.37
N THR A 638 -12.77 15.27 29.16
CA THR A 638 -12.20 15.74 30.42
C THR A 638 -10.72 15.42 30.46
N PHE A 639 -9.90 16.40 30.78
CA PHE A 639 -8.45 16.26 30.85
C PHE A 639 -7.86 17.31 31.78
N LYS A 640 -6.55 17.25 32.04
CA LYS A 640 -5.84 18.25 32.85
C LYS A 640 -4.76 18.95 32.04
N VAL A 641 -4.65 20.27 32.23
CA VAL A 641 -3.56 21.12 31.75
C VAL A 641 -2.94 21.80 32.96
N ASP A 642 -1.64 21.57 33.19
CA ASP A 642 -0.91 22.14 34.33
C ASP A 642 -1.61 21.85 35.69
N GLY A 643 -2.11 20.61 35.84
CA GLY A 643 -2.85 20.15 37.02
C GLY A 643 -4.31 20.65 37.13
N SER A 644 -4.72 21.63 36.32
CA SER A 644 -6.08 22.17 36.31
C SER A 644 -7.00 21.37 35.39
N VAL A 645 -8.19 21.02 35.87
CA VAL A 645 -9.17 20.24 35.10
C VAL A 645 -9.80 21.13 34.02
N VAL A 646 -9.88 20.58 32.81
CA VAL A 646 -10.60 21.13 31.66
C VAL A 646 -11.66 20.11 31.27
N ARG A 647 -12.92 20.55 31.20
CA ARG A 647 -14.04 19.77 30.69
C ARG A 647 -14.65 20.47 29.49
N VAL A 648 -14.80 19.76 28.38
CA VAL A 648 -15.42 20.24 27.14
C VAL A 648 -16.60 19.35 26.81
N ILE A 649 -17.75 19.96 26.53
CA ILE A 649 -18.91 19.30 25.94
C ILE A 649 -19.09 19.83 24.52
N THR A 650 -19.19 18.93 23.55
CA THR A 650 -19.30 19.24 22.12
C THR A 650 -20.54 18.57 21.53
N GLN A 651 -21.36 19.35 20.83
CA GLN A 651 -22.64 18.91 20.26
C GLN A 651 -22.83 19.50 18.86
N GLY A 652 -23.23 18.68 17.89
CA GLY A 652 -23.67 19.15 16.58
C GLY A 652 -25.11 19.65 16.63
N ASP A 653 -25.58 20.29 15.56
CA ASP A 653 -26.97 20.70 15.40
C ASP A 653 -27.63 19.94 14.24
N PHE A 654 -28.86 19.46 14.44
CA PHE A 654 -29.58 18.69 13.41
C PHE A 654 -30.17 19.57 12.31
N GLU A 655 -30.47 20.83 12.61
CA GLU A 655 -31.13 21.75 11.68
C GLU A 655 -30.15 22.65 10.91
N THR A 656 -28.95 22.85 11.44
CA THR A 656 -27.95 23.76 10.86
C THR A 656 -26.55 23.17 10.93
N ASP A 657 -25.63 23.69 10.12
CA ASP A 657 -24.23 23.24 10.05
C ASP A 657 -23.41 23.88 11.17
N ALA A 658 -23.87 23.65 12.40
CA ALA A 658 -23.36 24.28 13.61
C ALA A 658 -22.88 23.25 14.62
N VAL A 659 -21.89 23.69 15.41
CA VAL A 659 -21.37 22.98 16.57
C VAL A 659 -21.42 23.92 17.79
N ALA A 660 -21.89 23.40 18.91
CA ALA A 660 -21.98 24.09 20.18
C ALA A 660 -20.96 23.52 21.18
N PHE A 661 -20.30 24.41 21.92
CA PHE A 661 -19.29 24.07 22.92
C PHE A 661 -19.69 24.61 24.30
N ASP A 662 -19.41 23.81 25.33
CA ASP A 662 -19.47 24.21 26.74
C ASP A 662 -18.16 23.79 27.42
N ILE A 663 -17.31 24.78 27.70
CA ILE A 663 -15.95 24.59 28.22
C ILE A 663 -15.91 25.07 29.67
N LYS A 664 -15.48 24.22 30.59
CA LYS A 664 -15.34 24.55 32.01
C LYS A 664 -13.91 24.28 32.50
N SER A 665 -13.26 25.33 32.99
CA SER A 665 -11.94 25.26 33.64
C SER A 665 -11.63 26.54 34.42
N ASP A 666 -10.90 26.41 35.52
CA ASP A 666 -10.39 27.56 36.28
C ASP A 666 -9.37 28.38 35.46
N LEU A 667 -8.69 27.74 34.50
CA LEU A 667 -7.75 28.41 33.59
C LEU A 667 -8.41 29.48 32.71
N ILE A 668 -9.73 29.40 32.49
CA ILE A 668 -10.49 30.43 31.76
C ILE A 668 -10.53 31.72 32.57
N SER A 669 -10.79 31.61 33.88
CA SER A 669 -10.84 32.75 34.79
C SER A 669 -9.48 33.43 34.97
N LEU A 670 -8.40 32.66 34.83
CA LEU A 670 -7.02 33.16 34.82
C LEU A 670 -6.62 33.83 33.49
N GLY A 671 -7.44 33.68 32.44
CA GLY A 671 -7.13 34.16 31.09
C GLY A 671 -6.08 33.31 30.35
N ASP A 672 -5.69 32.16 30.92
CA ASP A 672 -4.67 31.28 30.39
C ASP A 672 -5.21 30.31 29.33
N LEU A 673 -6.49 29.90 29.42
CA LEU A 673 -7.14 29.01 28.46
C LEU A 673 -8.08 29.79 27.52
N LYS A 674 -7.89 29.67 26.21
CA LYS A 674 -8.68 30.36 25.18
C LYS A 674 -9.02 29.43 24.01
N VAL A 675 -9.99 29.82 23.18
CA VAL A 675 -10.34 29.11 21.96
C VAL A 675 -9.66 29.75 20.76
N GLU A 676 -9.05 28.95 19.90
CA GLU A 676 -8.44 29.37 18.64
C GLU A 676 -9.22 28.81 17.46
N LEU A 677 -9.49 29.67 16.47
CA LEU A 677 -10.02 29.31 15.17
C LEU A 677 -8.91 29.54 14.14
N ASP A 678 -8.58 28.51 13.36
CA ASP A 678 -7.55 28.58 12.31
C ASP A 678 -8.12 28.08 10.98
N PHE A 679 -7.80 28.77 9.90
CA PHE A 679 -8.42 28.54 8.58
C PHE A 679 -7.36 28.12 7.55
N PRO A 680 -7.48 26.93 6.96
CA PRO A 680 -6.52 26.47 5.95
C PRO A 680 -6.85 26.98 4.55
N TYR A 681 -5.86 26.90 3.67
CA TYR A 681 -6.02 26.88 2.22
C TYR A 681 -6.14 25.41 1.73
N PRO A 682 -6.91 25.11 0.66
CA PRO A 682 -6.86 23.80 0.01
C PRO A 682 -5.46 23.51 -0.54
N PRO A 683 -5.01 22.25 -0.55
CA PRO A 683 -3.70 21.89 -1.06
C PRO A 683 -3.71 21.99 -2.60
N ILE A 684 -2.55 22.20 -3.20
CA ILE A 684 -2.41 21.96 -4.64
C ILE A 684 -2.40 20.44 -4.81
N HIS A 685 -3.48 19.88 -5.36
CA HIS A 685 -3.67 18.44 -5.51
C HIS A 685 -2.58 17.82 -6.40
N SER A 686 -1.54 17.26 -5.79
CA SER A 686 -0.60 16.39 -6.48
C SER A 686 -1.08 14.94 -6.39
N THR A 687 -1.00 14.25 -7.52
CA THR A 687 -1.64 12.98 -7.89
C THR A 687 -1.35 11.75 -7.03
N THR A 688 -0.69 11.88 -5.89
CA THR A 688 0.02 10.75 -5.28
C THR A 688 -0.83 9.93 -4.29
N TYR A 689 -1.93 10.47 -3.72
CA TYR A 689 -2.76 9.72 -2.74
C TYR A 689 -4.27 9.95 -2.87
N LYS A 690 -5.03 8.85 -3.09
CA LYS A 690 -6.51 8.86 -3.11
C LYS A 690 -7.15 8.89 -1.70
N PHE A 691 -6.37 8.64 -0.65
CA PHE A 691 -6.81 8.39 0.74
C PHE A 691 -6.13 9.30 1.78
N GLU A 692 -5.86 10.55 1.44
CA GLU A 692 -5.19 11.46 2.37
C GLU A 692 -6.10 11.87 3.54
N VAL A 693 -5.57 11.85 4.77
CA VAL A 693 -6.23 12.48 5.93
C VAL A 693 -6.09 13.99 5.77
N PHE A 694 -7.03 14.54 5.02
CA PHE A 694 -6.99 15.92 4.58
C PHE A 694 -7.45 16.89 5.66
N VAL A 695 -6.61 17.90 5.95
CA VAL A 695 -6.88 18.98 6.92
C VAL A 695 -6.56 20.38 6.40
N GLY A 696 -6.11 20.49 5.15
CA GLY A 696 -5.72 21.76 4.51
C GLY A 696 -4.30 22.23 4.86
N VAL A 697 -3.81 23.21 4.10
CA VAL A 697 -2.48 23.82 4.25
C VAL A 697 -2.60 25.18 4.94
N TYR A 698 -1.93 25.34 6.08
CA TYR A 698 -2.02 26.56 6.89
C TYR A 698 -0.88 27.56 6.60
N ASP A 699 0.13 27.14 5.83
CA ASP A 699 1.33 27.92 5.52
C ASP A 699 1.20 28.80 4.25
N PHE A 700 -0.01 28.91 3.68
CA PHE A 700 -0.32 29.76 2.52
C PHE A 700 -1.23 30.95 2.85
N PRO A 701 -0.89 31.80 3.83
CA PRO A 701 -1.77 32.86 4.32
C PRO A 701 -2.05 33.97 3.28
N GLN A 702 -1.31 34.02 2.17
CA GLN A 702 -1.49 35.01 1.10
C GLN A 702 -2.44 34.53 -0.01
N ASN A 703 -2.77 33.23 -0.07
CA ASN A 703 -3.58 32.66 -1.15
C ASN A 703 -5.10 32.76 -0.89
N HIS A 704 -5.49 33.20 0.31
CA HIS A 704 -6.86 33.36 0.72
C HIS A 704 -6.99 34.45 1.77
N THR A 705 -8.22 34.92 1.99
CA THR A 705 -8.49 36.02 2.91
C THR A 705 -9.46 35.57 3.99
N THR A 706 -9.13 35.88 5.24
CA THR A 706 -10.05 35.74 6.36
C THR A 706 -10.12 37.08 7.09
N SER A 707 -11.33 37.50 7.50
CA SER A 707 -11.54 38.79 8.19
C SER A 707 -12.73 38.73 9.14
N ILE A 708 -12.75 39.64 10.11
CA ILE A 708 -13.93 39.83 10.97
C ILE A 708 -14.90 40.75 10.20
N ALA A 709 -16.10 40.28 9.91
CA ALA A 709 -17.02 40.96 9.01
C ALA A 709 -17.73 42.18 9.63
N ASP A 710 -17.88 42.24 10.96
CA ASP A 710 -18.49 43.39 11.65
C ASP A 710 -17.74 43.78 12.93
N PRO A 711 -17.81 45.06 13.35
CA PRO A 711 -17.55 45.42 14.73
C PRO A 711 -18.57 44.73 15.68
N PRO A 712 -18.16 44.30 16.88
CA PRO A 712 -19.00 43.51 17.78
C PRO A 712 -20.34 44.21 18.10
N ASN A 713 -21.45 43.53 17.82
CA ASN A 713 -22.80 44.01 18.12
C ASN A 713 -23.08 43.89 19.63
N ARG A 714 -23.02 45.00 20.37
CA ARG A 714 -23.18 45.00 21.84
C ARG A 714 -24.58 44.59 22.35
N LYS A 715 -25.59 44.45 21.48
CA LYS A 715 -26.96 44.04 21.87
C LYS A 715 -27.21 42.54 21.70
N ILE A 716 -26.53 41.90 20.76
CA ILE A 716 -26.65 40.47 20.47
C ILE A 716 -25.23 39.93 20.42
N PRO A 717 -24.78 39.11 21.40
CA PRO A 717 -23.39 38.67 21.48
C PRO A 717 -23.06 37.70 20.34
N THR A 718 -22.58 38.28 19.24
CA THR A 718 -22.23 37.59 18.00
C THR A 718 -20.94 38.14 17.42
N ALA A 719 -20.23 37.29 16.70
CA ALA A 719 -19.15 37.68 15.82
C ALA A 719 -19.23 36.87 14.52
N HIS A 720 -18.73 37.44 13.41
CA HIS A 720 -18.77 36.80 12.11
C HIS A 720 -17.36 36.82 11.52
N ILE A 721 -16.83 35.64 11.25
CA ILE A 721 -15.58 35.48 10.50
C ILE A 721 -15.97 35.20 9.05
N TYR A 722 -15.54 36.04 8.13
CA TYR A 722 -15.66 35.85 6.70
C TYR A 722 -14.38 35.21 6.16
N HIS A 723 -14.51 34.13 5.40
CA HIS A 723 -13.40 33.43 4.77
C HIS A 723 -13.64 33.26 3.28
N GLU A 724 -12.64 33.58 2.47
CA GLU A 724 -12.70 33.61 1.02
C GLU A 724 -11.45 32.97 0.40
N MET A 725 -11.67 31.95 -0.43
CA MET A 725 -10.68 31.22 -1.21
C MET A 725 -11.15 31.15 -2.66
N GLN A 726 -10.78 32.15 -3.47
CA GLN A 726 -11.17 32.25 -4.87
C GLN A 726 -12.71 32.20 -5.06
N GLU A 727 -13.27 31.17 -5.68
CA GLU A 727 -14.72 31.00 -5.88
C GLU A 727 -15.46 30.52 -4.61
N THR A 728 -14.75 30.05 -3.58
CA THR A 728 -15.34 29.56 -2.33
C THR A 728 -15.39 30.65 -1.29
N LYS A 729 -16.58 30.93 -0.76
CA LYS A 729 -16.80 31.89 0.32
C LYS A 729 -17.77 31.36 1.34
N TYR A 730 -17.46 31.54 2.61
CA TYR A 730 -18.35 31.17 3.71
C TYR A 730 -18.06 32.00 4.95
N PHE A 731 -18.97 31.87 5.92
CA PHE A 731 -18.89 32.50 7.22
C PHE A 731 -18.80 31.45 8.31
N VAL A 732 -17.97 31.73 9.32
CA VAL A 732 -18.10 31.12 10.64
C VAL A 732 -18.79 32.13 11.54
N ASN A 733 -20.06 31.88 11.79
CA ASN A 733 -20.93 32.73 12.58
C ASN A 733 -20.90 32.25 14.03
N LEU A 734 -20.44 33.12 14.94
CA LEU A 734 -20.30 32.82 16.36
C LEU A 734 -21.42 33.46 17.16
N ARG A 735 -21.95 32.75 18.17
CA ARG A 735 -22.92 33.28 19.13
C ARG A 735 -22.68 32.74 20.53
N TRP A 736 -22.83 33.59 21.55
CA TRP A 736 -22.73 33.19 22.96
C TRP A 736 -23.82 33.86 23.82
N PRO A 737 -24.10 33.36 25.03
CA PRO A 737 -25.09 33.94 25.94
C PRO A 737 -24.72 35.36 26.41
N SER A 738 -25.72 36.24 26.52
CA SER A 738 -25.58 37.62 27.03
C SER A 738 -25.66 37.69 28.57
N THR A 739 -24.83 36.92 29.27
CA THR A 739 -24.75 36.99 30.75
C THR A 739 -23.55 37.83 31.18
N SER A 740 -23.65 38.54 32.31
CA SER A 740 -22.60 39.43 32.86
C SER A 740 -21.25 38.77 33.14
N SER A 741 -21.18 37.44 33.04
CA SER A 741 -20.00 36.59 33.25
C SER A 741 -19.30 36.14 31.95
N SER A 742 -19.82 36.49 30.76
CA SER A 742 -19.39 35.93 29.47
C SER A 742 -19.31 36.96 28.33
N ASP A 743 -18.67 38.11 28.56
CA ASP A 743 -18.28 39.03 27.47
C ASP A 743 -17.11 38.42 26.69
N LEU A 744 -17.41 37.45 25.83
CA LEU A 744 -16.41 36.92 24.90
C LEU A 744 -16.09 37.96 23.82
N GLN A 745 -14.82 38.07 23.49
CA GLN A 745 -14.29 38.93 22.45
C GLN A 745 -13.53 38.09 21.43
N LEU A 746 -13.81 38.35 20.16
CA LEU A 746 -13.06 37.79 19.05
C LEU A 746 -11.94 38.76 18.66
N THR A 747 -10.71 38.27 18.62
CA THR A 747 -9.53 39.04 18.20
C THR A 747 -8.75 38.29 17.14
N ARG A 748 -8.18 39.00 16.17
CA ARG A 748 -7.27 38.43 15.18
C ARG A 748 -5.86 38.32 15.78
N ASN A 749 -5.19 37.19 15.55
CA ASN A 749 -3.85 36.93 16.05
C ASN A 749 -2.81 37.50 15.08
N GLU A 750 -2.35 38.74 15.29
CA GLU A 750 -1.27 39.37 14.51
C GLU A 750 -0.10 39.83 15.40
N PRO A 751 1.15 39.81 14.90
CA PRO A 751 2.27 40.42 15.59
C PRO A 751 2.05 41.91 15.84
N ALA A 752 2.33 42.39 17.05
CA ALA A 752 2.13 43.80 17.42
C ALA A 752 2.88 44.76 16.47
N GLY A 753 2.12 45.62 15.77
CA GLY A 753 2.67 46.62 14.84
C GLY A 753 2.88 46.13 13.39
N SER A 754 2.49 44.90 13.05
CA SER A 754 2.56 44.36 11.68
C SER A 754 1.27 44.59 10.90
N THR A 755 1.39 44.92 9.61
CA THR A 755 0.29 44.90 8.62
C THR A 755 0.34 43.67 7.71
N ALA A 756 1.32 42.78 7.91
CA ALA A 756 1.52 41.60 7.09
C ALA A 756 0.69 40.41 7.62
N VAL A 757 -0.09 39.80 6.73
CA VAL A 757 -0.88 38.58 7.01
C VAL A 757 0.05 37.37 7.06
N THR A 758 0.35 36.87 8.26
CA THR A 758 1.23 35.69 8.45
C THR A 758 0.46 34.40 8.75
N ALA A 759 -0.80 34.50 9.16
CA ALA A 759 -1.72 33.39 9.42
C ALA A 759 -3.18 33.88 9.46
N HIS A 760 -4.14 32.95 9.35
CA HIS A 760 -5.57 33.22 9.48
C HIS A 760 -6.11 32.70 10.81
N ARG A 761 -5.48 33.12 11.91
CA ARG A 761 -5.82 32.70 13.28
C ARG A 761 -6.62 33.76 14.04
N TYR A 762 -7.64 33.30 14.76
CA TYR A 762 -8.52 34.12 15.59
C TYR A 762 -8.67 33.51 16.97
N THR A 763 -8.67 34.36 18.00
CA THR A 763 -8.87 33.93 19.38
C THR A 763 -10.22 34.42 19.88
N LEU A 764 -11.00 33.51 20.46
CA LEU A 764 -12.19 33.81 21.24
C LEU A 764 -11.86 33.64 22.74
N ALA A 765 -11.96 34.73 23.50
CA ALA A 765 -11.60 34.75 24.92
C ALA A 765 -12.45 35.78 25.70
N PRO A 766 -12.51 35.72 27.05
CA PRO A 766 -13.13 36.77 27.85
C PRO A 766 -12.45 38.14 27.61
N GLY A 767 -13.23 39.22 27.50
CA GLY A 767 -12.73 40.57 27.20
C GLY A 767 -11.88 41.19 28.35
N PRO A 768 -11.03 42.19 28.07
CA PRO A 768 -10.08 42.76 29.04
C PRO A 768 -10.74 43.48 30.23
N SER A 769 -11.95 44.05 30.07
CA SER A 769 -12.74 44.60 31.18
C SER A 769 -13.39 43.53 32.07
N SER A 770 -13.30 42.27 31.65
CA SER A 770 -13.75 41.08 32.39
C SER A 770 -12.58 40.34 33.07
N ALA A 771 -11.39 40.93 33.18
CA ALA A 771 -10.28 40.38 33.98
C ALA A 771 -10.59 40.27 35.50
N ALA A 772 -11.78 40.72 35.92
CA ALA A 772 -12.38 40.49 37.24
C ALA A 772 -13.62 39.56 37.20
N SER A 773 -13.91 38.92 36.06
CA SER A 773 -14.98 37.94 35.90
C SER A 773 -14.55 36.60 36.49
N SER A 774 -15.23 36.15 37.53
CA SER A 774 -15.03 34.86 38.20
C SER A 774 -15.55 33.66 37.38
N SER A 775 -15.80 33.83 36.07
CA SER A 775 -16.40 32.80 35.24
C SER A 775 -15.36 31.76 34.82
N SER A 776 -15.48 30.55 35.36
CA SER A 776 -14.71 29.37 34.94
C SER A 776 -15.36 28.64 33.75
N THR A 777 -16.25 29.31 33.01
CA THR A 777 -17.02 28.72 31.90
C THR A 777 -17.02 29.59 30.66
N MET A 778 -16.85 28.96 29.48
CA MET A 778 -16.98 29.55 28.16
C MET A 778 -17.94 28.70 27.31
N THR A 779 -19.01 29.32 26.79
CA THR A 779 -20.07 28.62 26.06
C THR A 779 -20.40 29.38 24.78
N PHE A 780 -20.32 28.73 23.62
CA PHE A 780 -20.58 29.38 22.32
C PHE A 780 -20.99 28.38 21.23
N THR A 781 -21.65 28.90 20.20
CA THR A 781 -22.01 28.21 18.96
C THR A 781 -21.09 28.70 17.85
N ALA A 782 -20.60 27.79 17.01
CA ALA A 782 -19.99 28.10 15.73
C ALA A 782 -20.83 27.48 14.60
N HIS A 783 -21.38 28.33 13.73
CA HIS A 783 -22.20 27.93 12.59
C HIS A 783 -21.49 28.27 11.28
N PHE A 784 -21.13 27.22 10.54
CA PHE A 784 -20.52 27.32 9.22
C PHE A 784 -21.62 27.48 8.18
N SER A 785 -21.58 28.51 7.36
CA SER A 785 -22.63 28.76 6.37
C SER A 785 -22.11 29.56 5.19
N PRO A 786 -22.57 29.32 3.95
CA PRO A 786 -22.26 30.18 2.79
C PRO A 786 -22.65 31.64 3.00
N GLU A 787 -23.64 31.88 3.86
CA GLU A 787 -24.18 33.20 4.17
C GLU A 787 -23.89 33.60 5.62
N LYS A 788 -23.80 34.92 5.84
CA LYS A 788 -23.78 35.51 7.17
C LYS A 788 -25.13 35.32 7.84
N ARG A 789 -25.15 34.72 9.03
CA ARG A 789 -26.37 34.42 9.79
C ARG A 789 -26.14 34.67 11.26
N ILE A 790 -27.21 35.00 11.99
CA ILE A 790 -27.18 34.96 13.46
C ILE A 790 -27.43 33.50 13.85
N PRO A 791 -26.44 32.78 14.42
CA PRO A 791 -26.61 31.39 14.85
C PRO A 791 -27.63 31.28 15.97
N ASP A 792 -28.10 30.09 16.31
CA ASP A 792 -28.84 29.86 17.55
C ASP A 792 -27.90 29.81 18.77
N LEU A 793 -28.47 30.01 19.96
CA LEU A 793 -27.74 29.88 21.21
C LEU A 793 -27.34 28.41 21.46
N PRO A 794 -26.22 28.15 22.16
CA PRO A 794 -25.80 26.79 22.52
C PRO A 794 -26.88 25.97 23.23
N SER A 795 -27.73 26.62 24.04
CA SER A 795 -28.84 25.98 24.74
C SER A 795 -29.94 25.48 23.81
N ALA A 796 -30.23 26.19 22.71
CA ALA A 796 -31.19 25.76 21.70
C ALA A 796 -30.66 24.56 20.92
N ILE A 797 -29.39 24.61 20.49
CA ILE A 797 -28.72 23.48 19.81
C ILE A 797 -28.71 22.24 20.71
N ARG A 798 -28.37 22.38 21.99
CA ARG A 798 -28.38 21.26 22.95
C ARG A 798 -29.75 20.57 23.04
N GLN A 799 -30.83 21.37 23.12
CA GLN A 799 -32.20 20.83 23.18
C GLN A 799 -32.59 20.14 21.87
N ARG A 800 -32.29 20.76 20.72
CA ARG A 800 -32.57 20.18 19.39
C ARG A 800 -31.79 18.89 19.15
N ASN A 801 -30.49 18.89 19.43
CA ASN A 801 -29.61 17.73 19.20
C ASN A 801 -30.06 16.52 20.02
N GLN A 802 -30.35 16.71 21.31
CA GLN A 802 -30.90 15.64 22.15
C GLN A 802 -32.24 15.14 21.59
N LYS A 803 -33.17 16.04 21.27
CA LYS A 803 -34.45 15.65 20.69
C LYS A 803 -34.27 14.85 19.39
N GLY A 804 -33.44 15.34 18.46
CA GLY A 804 -33.21 14.72 17.16
C GLY A 804 -32.56 13.35 17.25
N TRP A 805 -31.59 13.14 18.15
CA TRP A 805 -31.02 11.81 18.39
C TRP A 805 -32.01 10.86 19.04
N ASN A 806 -32.76 11.30 20.05
CA ASN A 806 -33.79 10.46 20.67
C ASN A 806 -34.86 10.04 19.65
N GLU A 807 -35.29 10.96 18.78
CA GLU A 807 -36.20 10.67 17.66
C GLU A 807 -35.56 9.67 16.68
N TYR A 808 -34.30 9.89 16.28
CA TYR A 808 -33.57 8.95 15.42
C TYR A 808 -33.48 7.54 16.03
N TRP A 809 -33.20 7.39 17.33
CA TRP A 809 -33.14 6.06 17.96
C TRP A 809 -34.52 5.42 18.18
N SER A 810 -35.57 6.23 18.28
CA SER A 810 -36.94 5.75 18.49
C SER A 810 -37.69 5.48 17.18
N ASP A 811 -37.17 5.95 16.05
CA ASP A 811 -37.74 5.78 14.72
C ASP A 811 -36.93 4.79 13.86
N GLY A 812 -37.64 4.01 13.04
CA GLY A 812 -37.05 2.96 12.20
C GLY A 812 -36.80 1.65 12.94
N GLY A 813 -35.82 0.89 12.45
CA GLY A 813 -35.55 -0.48 12.87
C GLY A 813 -34.50 -0.61 13.96
N PHE A 814 -34.64 -1.64 14.78
CA PHE A 814 -33.67 -2.00 15.82
C PHE A 814 -33.45 -3.51 15.84
N VAL A 815 -32.21 -3.94 16.09
CA VAL A 815 -31.84 -5.35 16.29
C VAL A 815 -31.25 -5.49 17.68
N ASP A 816 -31.83 -6.38 18.47
CA ASP A 816 -31.39 -6.74 19.82
C ASP A 816 -30.89 -8.18 19.84
N LEU A 817 -29.60 -8.31 20.15
CA LEU A 817 -28.86 -9.57 20.29
C LEU A 817 -28.49 -9.86 21.74
N THR A 818 -28.87 -9.02 22.70
CA THR A 818 -28.40 -9.08 24.11
C THR A 818 -28.86 -10.34 24.85
N ALA A 819 -29.93 -10.98 24.39
CA ALA A 819 -30.41 -12.25 24.92
C ALA A 819 -29.67 -13.47 24.34
N SER A 820 -28.77 -13.28 23.38
CA SER A 820 -28.00 -14.35 22.76
C SER A 820 -26.92 -14.87 23.72
N THR A 821 -26.75 -16.18 23.79
CA THR A 821 -25.66 -16.83 24.53
C THR A 821 -24.39 -16.99 23.69
N ASN A 822 -24.44 -16.63 22.40
CA ASN A 822 -23.29 -16.69 21.50
C ASN A 822 -22.22 -15.65 21.91
N PRO A 823 -20.93 -16.02 22.02
CA PRO A 823 -19.88 -15.11 22.46
C PRO A 823 -19.67 -13.90 21.53
N ASN A 824 -20.03 -14.02 20.25
CA ASN A 824 -19.88 -12.92 19.27
C ASN A 824 -21.03 -11.90 19.33
N ALA A 825 -22.10 -12.17 20.08
CA ALA A 825 -23.31 -11.35 20.05
C ALA A 825 -23.10 -9.93 20.58
N THR A 826 -22.34 -9.78 21.67
CA THR A 826 -22.07 -8.46 22.28
C THR A 826 -21.31 -7.54 21.33
N GLU A 827 -20.27 -8.05 20.67
CA GLU A 827 -19.50 -7.26 19.72
C GLU A 827 -20.31 -6.96 18.44
N LEU A 828 -21.11 -7.91 17.96
CA LEU A 828 -22.01 -7.67 16.84
C LEU A 828 -23.04 -6.57 17.17
N GLN A 829 -23.63 -6.60 18.37
CA GLN A 829 -24.54 -5.56 18.85
C GLN A 829 -23.85 -4.19 18.90
N ARG A 830 -22.64 -4.12 19.47
CA ARG A 830 -21.86 -2.88 19.53
C ARG A 830 -21.65 -2.29 18.14
N ARG A 831 -21.23 -3.11 17.17
CA ARG A 831 -20.99 -2.69 15.78
C ARG A 831 -22.26 -2.25 15.06
N ILE A 832 -23.40 -2.89 15.31
CA ILE A 832 -24.70 -2.46 14.77
C ILE A 832 -25.04 -1.05 15.24
N VAL A 833 -24.96 -0.80 16.55
CA VAL A 833 -25.31 0.50 17.13
C VAL A 833 -24.34 1.60 16.65
N LEU A 834 -23.03 1.34 16.69
CA LEU A 834 -22.03 2.32 16.24
C LEU A 834 -22.14 2.62 14.75
N SER A 835 -22.42 1.62 13.92
CA SER A 835 -22.60 1.83 12.47
C SER A 835 -23.83 2.70 12.19
N GLN A 836 -24.94 2.53 12.93
CA GLN A 836 -26.10 3.43 12.80
C GLN A 836 -25.73 4.89 13.12
N TYR A 837 -25.00 5.12 14.21
CA TYR A 837 -24.53 6.47 14.58
C TYR A 837 -23.65 7.08 13.48
N HIS A 838 -22.60 6.35 13.04
CA HIS A 838 -21.65 6.86 12.03
C HIS A 838 -22.33 7.18 10.71
N VAL A 839 -23.21 6.30 10.24
CA VAL A 839 -23.93 6.49 8.98
C VAL A 839 -24.94 7.65 9.11
N ARG A 840 -25.58 7.85 10.26
CA ARG A 840 -26.42 9.02 10.50
C ARG A 840 -25.67 10.34 10.45
N VAL A 841 -24.46 10.39 11.00
CA VAL A 841 -23.63 11.61 10.97
C VAL A 841 -23.07 11.89 9.57
N ASN A 842 -22.69 10.84 8.83
CA ASN A 842 -21.95 11.01 7.57
C ASN A 842 -22.78 10.86 6.29
N SER A 843 -23.96 10.25 6.33
CA SER A 843 -24.63 9.70 5.12
C SER A 843 -26.12 10.02 5.05
N ALA A 844 -26.60 10.96 5.86
CA ALA A 844 -28.00 11.40 5.88
C ALA A 844 -28.21 12.76 5.18
N ALA A 845 -27.35 13.08 4.20
CA ALA A 845 -27.35 14.34 3.46
C ALA A 845 -28.63 14.54 2.62
N HIS A 846 -28.93 15.78 2.24
CA HIS A 846 -30.05 16.11 1.35
C HIS A 846 -29.62 16.20 -0.12
N GLY A 847 -30.35 15.49 -0.97
CA GLY A 847 -30.19 15.49 -2.43
C GLY A 847 -28.81 15.03 -2.92
N GLN A 848 -28.01 14.37 -2.07
CA GLN A 848 -26.68 13.87 -2.41
C GLN A 848 -26.28 12.62 -1.60
N SER A 849 -25.40 11.80 -2.16
CA SER A 849 -24.79 10.67 -1.46
C SER A 849 -23.45 11.11 -0.83
N PRO A 850 -23.05 10.56 0.32
CA PRO A 850 -21.69 10.76 0.83
C PRO A 850 -20.65 10.19 -0.12
N GLN A 851 -19.43 10.74 -0.05
CA GLN A 851 -18.24 10.05 -0.57
C GLN A 851 -17.82 8.93 0.39
N GLU A 852 -16.89 8.10 -0.05
CA GLU A 852 -16.57 6.82 0.58
C GLU A 852 -16.04 6.98 2.02
N SER A 853 -15.34 8.08 2.30
CA SER A 853 -14.88 8.44 3.64
C SER A 853 -15.89 9.30 4.43
N GLY A 854 -17.11 9.47 3.93
CA GLY A 854 -18.16 10.29 4.55
C GLY A 854 -17.83 11.78 4.60
N LEU A 855 -18.01 12.38 5.77
CA LEU A 855 -17.54 13.72 6.10
C LEU A 855 -16.42 13.65 7.16
N MET A 856 -15.73 12.51 7.27
CA MET A 856 -14.58 12.33 8.17
C MET A 856 -13.25 12.77 7.55
N ASN A 857 -13.04 12.46 6.26
CA ASN A 857 -11.82 12.74 5.51
C ASN A 857 -12.16 13.20 4.08
N ASN A 858 -11.18 13.61 3.29
CA ASN A 858 -11.38 14.03 1.90
C ASN A 858 -10.79 13.02 0.90
N GLY A 859 -11.34 11.80 0.88
CA GLY A 859 -10.92 10.78 -0.09
C GLY A 859 -11.44 11.15 -1.50
N TRP A 860 -10.71 10.76 -2.55
CA TRP A 860 -11.13 11.03 -3.95
C TRP A 860 -11.59 12.47 -4.21
N TYR A 861 -10.89 13.45 -3.63
CA TYR A 861 -11.22 14.89 -3.75
C TYR A 861 -12.59 15.28 -3.15
N GLY A 862 -13.20 14.40 -2.34
CA GLY A 862 -14.51 14.60 -1.73
C GLY A 862 -15.68 14.25 -2.63
N LYS A 863 -15.40 13.76 -3.84
CA LYS A 863 -16.38 13.30 -4.83
C LYS A 863 -16.88 11.91 -4.45
N PHE A 864 -18.18 11.68 -4.63
CA PHE A 864 -18.79 10.38 -4.34
C PHE A 864 -18.82 9.49 -5.59
N HIS A 865 -18.85 8.17 -5.39
CA HIS A 865 -18.99 7.22 -6.48
C HIS A 865 -20.44 6.75 -6.64
N MET A 866 -21.02 7.00 -7.81
CA MET A 866 -22.37 6.56 -8.20
C MET A 866 -22.55 5.04 -8.17
N GLU A 867 -21.45 4.30 -8.26
CA GLU A 867 -21.47 2.85 -8.13
C GLU A 867 -21.65 2.40 -6.66
N MET A 868 -21.18 3.17 -5.68
CA MET A 868 -21.32 2.82 -4.26
C MET A 868 -22.67 3.25 -3.66
N VAL A 869 -23.53 3.97 -4.38
CA VAL A 869 -24.74 4.60 -3.81
C VAL A 869 -25.72 3.60 -3.20
N ILE A 870 -25.81 2.38 -3.72
CA ILE A 870 -26.64 1.33 -3.11
C ILE A 870 -26.05 0.92 -1.77
N TRP A 871 -24.73 0.67 -1.72
CA TRP A 871 -24.03 0.29 -0.49
C TRP A 871 -24.06 1.39 0.57
N HIS A 872 -24.10 2.65 0.16
CA HIS A 872 -24.27 3.78 1.07
C HIS A 872 -25.69 3.96 1.59
N ASN A 873 -26.73 3.71 0.79
CA ASN A 873 -28.06 4.26 1.08
C ASN A 873 -29.20 3.23 1.16
N ALA A 874 -29.06 2.02 0.59
CA ALA A 874 -30.17 1.04 0.58
C ALA A 874 -30.55 0.55 1.99
N HIS A 875 -29.63 0.63 2.95
CA HIS A 875 -29.94 0.32 4.34
C HIS A 875 -31.00 1.27 4.93
N TRP A 876 -31.13 2.53 4.46
CA TRP A 876 -32.13 3.46 4.99
C TRP A 876 -33.55 2.89 4.88
N SER A 877 -33.90 2.36 3.71
CA SER A 877 -35.22 1.75 3.49
C SER A 877 -35.41 0.45 4.27
N THR A 878 -34.41 -0.44 4.27
CA THR A 878 -34.52 -1.74 4.98
C THR A 878 -34.46 -1.62 6.49
N TRP A 879 -33.93 -0.53 7.02
CA TRP A 879 -34.03 -0.15 8.43
C TRP A 879 -35.28 0.68 8.74
N GLY A 880 -36.26 0.76 7.84
CA GLY A 880 -37.51 1.49 8.09
C GLY A 880 -37.38 3.01 8.16
N ARG A 881 -36.24 3.57 7.74
CA ARG A 881 -35.92 5.01 7.77
C ARG A 881 -36.07 5.62 6.38
N GLN A 882 -37.24 5.43 5.77
CA GLN A 882 -37.50 5.77 4.37
C GLN A 882 -37.29 7.26 4.08
N GLU A 883 -37.55 8.15 5.04
CA GLU A 883 -37.31 9.59 4.92
C GLU A 883 -35.88 9.90 4.47
N HIS A 884 -34.87 9.24 5.03
CA HIS A 884 -33.47 9.49 4.64
C HIS A 884 -33.16 9.02 3.22
N LEU A 885 -33.78 7.93 2.75
CA LEU A 885 -33.65 7.52 1.35
C LEU A 885 -34.33 8.55 0.42
N ASP A 886 -35.53 8.99 0.80
CA ASP A 886 -36.33 9.94 0.03
C ASP A 886 -35.73 11.35 0.00
N ASN A 887 -34.96 11.73 1.02
CA ASN A 887 -34.20 12.99 1.05
C ASN A 887 -33.05 12.99 0.03
N ILE A 888 -32.53 11.82 -0.35
CA ILE A 888 -31.43 11.68 -1.32
C ILE A 888 -31.99 11.45 -2.74
N PHE A 889 -33.01 10.60 -2.86
CA PHE A 889 -33.50 10.11 -4.15
C PHE A 889 -34.97 10.44 -4.42
N PRO A 890 -35.34 10.67 -5.69
CA PRO A 890 -34.50 10.64 -6.90
C PRO A 890 -33.71 11.94 -7.15
N GLU A 891 -33.77 12.92 -6.24
CA GLU A 891 -33.20 14.26 -6.44
C GLU A 891 -31.72 14.24 -6.90
N LEU A 892 -30.89 13.35 -6.33
CA LEU A 892 -29.50 13.18 -6.78
C LEU A 892 -29.42 12.84 -8.28
N TYR A 893 -30.24 11.90 -8.76
CA TYR A 893 -30.28 11.55 -10.18
C TYR A 893 -30.89 12.68 -11.01
N GLU A 894 -31.90 13.38 -10.52
CA GLU A 894 -32.51 14.51 -11.21
C GLU A 894 -31.50 15.65 -11.43
N LYS A 895 -30.65 15.93 -10.43
CA LYS A 895 -29.55 16.91 -10.55
C LYS A 895 -28.52 16.50 -11.60
N LEU A 896 -28.18 15.21 -11.70
CA LEU A 896 -27.20 14.68 -12.66
C LEU A 896 -27.82 14.37 -14.03
N LEU A 897 -29.14 14.38 -14.17
CA LEU A 897 -29.85 13.96 -15.38
C LEU A 897 -29.45 14.77 -16.63
N PRO A 898 -29.37 16.12 -16.58
CA PRO A 898 -28.99 16.90 -17.75
C PRO A 898 -27.59 16.56 -18.28
N SER A 899 -26.59 16.43 -17.41
CA SER A 899 -25.22 16.09 -17.80
C SER A 899 -25.11 14.63 -18.28
N SER A 900 -25.90 13.73 -17.70
CA SER A 900 -25.93 12.31 -18.07
C SER A 900 -26.59 12.08 -19.45
N LEU A 901 -27.65 12.84 -19.78
CA LEU A 901 -28.27 12.86 -21.11
C LEU A 901 -27.29 13.41 -22.16
N ALA A 902 -26.62 14.52 -21.85
CA ALA A 902 -25.64 15.12 -22.74
C ALA A 902 -24.46 14.15 -23.01
N ARG A 903 -23.99 13.45 -21.98
CA ARG A 903 -22.92 12.44 -22.10
C ARG A 903 -23.31 11.30 -23.03
N ALA A 904 -24.46 10.67 -22.80
CA ALA A 904 -24.95 9.59 -23.66
C ALA A 904 -25.11 10.05 -25.12
N LYS A 905 -25.72 11.22 -25.33
CA LYS A 905 -25.91 11.81 -26.66
C LYS A 905 -24.59 12.07 -27.39
N ASN A 906 -23.59 12.65 -26.71
CA ASN A 906 -22.27 12.89 -27.28
C ASN A 906 -21.56 11.59 -27.67
N MET A 907 -21.85 10.51 -26.93
CA MET A 907 -21.35 9.18 -27.25
C MET A 907 -22.19 8.44 -28.30
N GLY A 908 -23.30 9.00 -28.78
CA GLY A 908 -24.17 8.41 -29.79
C GLY A 908 -25.20 7.41 -29.26
N TRP A 909 -25.58 7.51 -27.98
CA TRP A 909 -26.65 6.73 -27.35
C TRP A 909 -27.80 7.62 -26.90
N GLU A 910 -28.95 7.00 -26.63
CA GLU A 910 -30.12 7.67 -26.08
C GLU A 910 -30.14 7.55 -24.55
N GLY A 911 -31.05 8.25 -23.88
CA GLY A 911 -31.19 8.18 -22.43
C GLY A 911 -30.03 8.80 -21.62
N ALA A 912 -29.92 8.42 -20.35
CA ALA A 912 -28.96 8.96 -19.40
C ALA A 912 -27.86 7.94 -19.06
N ARG A 913 -26.60 8.30 -19.34
CA ARG A 913 -25.42 7.55 -18.89
C ARG A 913 -24.89 8.16 -17.60
N TRP A 914 -25.09 7.46 -16.49
CA TRP A 914 -24.68 7.92 -15.16
C TRP A 914 -23.13 7.88 -15.01
N PRO A 915 -22.51 8.92 -14.42
CA PRO A 915 -21.06 8.97 -14.18
C PRO A 915 -20.64 7.93 -13.12
N LYS A 916 -19.33 7.72 -12.91
CA LYS A 916 -18.83 6.95 -11.76
C LYS A 916 -18.45 7.89 -10.62
N MET A 917 -17.30 8.57 -10.72
CA MET A 917 -16.80 9.50 -9.71
C MET A 917 -17.27 10.91 -10.08
N THR A 918 -18.13 11.51 -9.24
CA THR A 918 -18.84 12.75 -9.59
C THR A 918 -19.17 13.61 -8.36
N GLU A 919 -19.70 14.79 -8.63
CA GLU A 919 -20.20 15.74 -7.65
C GLU A 919 -21.29 16.62 -8.29
N LEU A 920 -22.01 17.42 -7.49
CA LEU A 920 -23.22 18.11 -7.94
C LEU A 920 -23.02 19.56 -8.39
N VAL A 921 -21.85 20.15 -8.15
CA VAL A 921 -21.47 21.51 -8.55
C VAL A 921 -21.16 21.59 -10.04
N SER A 922 -20.28 20.72 -10.56
CA SER A 922 -19.96 20.64 -11.99
C SER A 922 -20.73 19.55 -12.73
N GLN A 923 -21.25 18.53 -12.01
CA GLN A 923 -22.02 17.41 -12.58
C GLN A 923 -21.25 16.59 -13.63
N GLY A 924 -19.92 16.73 -13.63
CA GLY A 924 -19.00 16.03 -14.53
C GLY A 924 -18.70 14.61 -14.07
N ASN A 925 -18.23 13.78 -15.01
CA ASN A 925 -17.57 12.52 -14.68
C ASN A 925 -16.08 12.79 -14.64
N SER A 926 -15.42 12.47 -13.53
CA SER A 926 -13.97 12.67 -13.45
C SER A 926 -13.23 11.69 -14.36
N PRO A 927 -12.28 12.17 -15.19
CA PRO A 927 -11.58 11.30 -16.11
C PRO A 927 -10.92 10.09 -15.45
N GLY A 928 -10.99 8.92 -16.08
CA GLY A 928 -10.35 7.70 -15.57
C GLY A 928 -10.78 6.47 -16.34
N GLY A 929 -9.88 5.51 -16.55
CA GLY A 929 -10.22 4.27 -17.25
C GLY A 929 -11.40 3.54 -16.59
N ILE A 930 -11.33 3.33 -15.28
CA ILE A 930 -12.44 2.74 -14.51
C ILE A 930 -13.64 3.69 -14.48
N ASN A 931 -13.41 4.98 -14.21
CA ASN A 931 -14.49 5.96 -14.10
C ASN A 931 -15.34 6.09 -15.38
N ALA A 932 -14.72 5.91 -16.54
CA ALA A 932 -15.39 6.05 -17.82
C ALA A 932 -16.01 4.73 -18.31
N LEU A 933 -15.40 3.58 -18.02
CA LEU A 933 -15.76 2.30 -18.63
C LEU A 933 -16.56 1.37 -17.69
N LEU A 934 -16.72 1.72 -16.41
CA LEU A 934 -17.53 0.95 -15.48
C LEU A 934 -19.03 1.07 -15.80
N MET A 935 -19.73 -0.07 -15.76
CA MET A 935 -21.12 -0.19 -16.23
C MET A 935 -22.16 -0.47 -15.14
N TRP A 936 -21.79 -1.07 -14.01
CA TRP A 936 -22.79 -1.65 -13.09
C TRP A 936 -23.66 -0.62 -12.34
N GLN A 937 -23.31 0.67 -12.37
CA GLN A 937 -24.11 1.75 -11.79
C GLN A 937 -25.34 2.13 -12.61
N GLN A 938 -25.41 1.72 -13.88
CA GLN A 938 -26.48 2.15 -14.78
C GLN A 938 -27.87 1.66 -14.36
N PRO A 939 -28.04 0.42 -13.85
CA PRO A 939 -29.33 -0.07 -13.36
C PRO A 939 -29.67 0.34 -11.91
N HIS A 940 -28.79 1.04 -11.19
CA HIS A 940 -29.02 1.44 -9.78
C HIS A 940 -30.34 2.18 -9.52
N PRO A 941 -30.78 3.11 -10.39
CA PRO A 941 -32.07 3.78 -10.19
C PRO A 941 -33.25 2.82 -10.09
N MET A 942 -33.22 1.71 -10.83
CA MET A 942 -34.29 0.71 -10.79
C MET A 942 -34.33 -0.02 -9.45
N TYR A 943 -33.17 -0.36 -8.89
CA TYR A 943 -33.09 -1.02 -7.59
C TYR A 943 -33.57 -0.11 -6.46
N LEU A 944 -33.10 1.14 -6.43
CA LEU A 944 -33.47 2.13 -5.42
C LEU A 944 -34.96 2.53 -5.54
N ALA A 945 -35.49 2.62 -6.76
CA ALA A 945 -36.90 2.88 -6.97
C ALA A 945 -37.79 1.73 -6.50
N GLU A 946 -37.40 0.46 -6.70
CA GLU A 946 -38.15 -0.68 -6.15
C GLU A 946 -38.14 -0.68 -4.61
N LEU A 947 -37.02 -0.31 -3.97
CA LEU A 947 -36.99 -0.12 -2.51
C LEU A 947 -37.97 0.98 -2.07
N ALA A 948 -37.94 2.14 -2.73
CA ALA A 948 -38.85 3.25 -2.42
C ALA A 948 -40.33 2.87 -2.66
N TYR A 949 -40.63 2.14 -3.73
CA TYR A 949 -41.98 1.66 -4.02
C TYR A 949 -42.43 0.57 -3.04
N GLN A 950 -41.53 -0.30 -2.58
CA GLN A 950 -41.86 -1.29 -1.57
C GLN A 950 -42.24 -0.62 -0.24
N ALA A 951 -41.53 0.44 0.15
CA ALA A 951 -41.86 1.22 1.34
C ALA A 951 -43.14 2.05 1.17
N SER A 952 -43.36 2.63 -0.02
CA SER A 952 -44.52 3.47 -0.33
C SER A 952 -45.08 3.15 -1.73
N PRO A 953 -45.97 2.13 -1.85
CA PRO A 953 -46.47 1.63 -3.14
C PRO A 953 -47.59 2.53 -3.69
N THR A 954 -47.27 3.81 -3.91
CA THR A 954 -48.23 4.81 -4.35
C THR A 954 -47.97 5.24 -5.79
N ARG A 955 -49.01 5.77 -6.44
CA ARG A 955 -48.87 6.37 -7.76
C ARG A 955 -47.94 7.59 -7.76
N GLU A 956 -47.81 8.27 -6.62
CA GLU A 956 -46.92 9.41 -6.48
C GLU A 956 -45.45 8.96 -6.48
N THR A 957 -45.11 7.91 -5.73
CA THR A 957 -43.78 7.27 -5.80
C THR A 957 -43.44 6.85 -7.22
N LEU A 958 -44.38 6.23 -7.93
CA LEU A 958 -44.19 5.84 -9.33
C LEU A 958 -43.88 7.03 -10.24
N ARG A 959 -44.63 8.13 -10.11
CA ARG A 959 -44.44 9.35 -10.91
C ARG A 959 -43.12 10.04 -10.60
N ARG A 960 -42.75 10.11 -9.32
CA ARG A 960 -41.52 10.74 -8.83
C ARG A 960 -40.28 10.15 -9.48
N TRP A 961 -40.23 8.82 -9.64
CA TRP A 961 -39.08 8.13 -10.22
C TRP A 961 -39.15 7.91 -11.75
N ASP A 962 -40.32 8.08 -12.38
CA ASP A 962 -40.53 7.68 -13.77
C ASP A 962 -39.54 8.33 -14.75
N ASN A 963 -39.18 9.60 -14.52
CA ASN A 963 -38.25 10.31 -15.39
C ASN A 963 -36.85 9.68 -15.37
N VAL A 964 -36.32 9.41 -14.17
CA VAL A 964 -34.99 8.80 -13.97
C VAL A 964 -34.97 7.37 -14.50
N ILE A 965 -36.00 6.57 -14.20
CA ILE A 965 -36.10 5.18 -14.68
C ILE A 965 -36.17 5.13 -16.21
N SER A 966 -36.99 6.01 -16.82
CA SER A 966 -37.13 6.03 -18.28
C SER A 966 -35.81 6.38 -18.95
N ALA A 967 -35.16 7.45 -18.50
CA ALA A 967 -33.88 7.88 -19.07
C ALA A 967 -32.79 6.80 -18.89
N SER A 968 -32.77 6.10 -17.76
CA SER A 968 -31.83 5.01 -17.52
C SER A 968 -32.10 3.82 -18.45
N ALA A 969 -33.38 3.44 -18.61
CA ALA A 969 -33.79 2.34 -19.47
C ALA A 969 -33.53 2.63 -20.95
N ASP A 970 -33.74 3.87 -21.41
CA ASP A 970 -33.41 4.31 -22.77
C ASP A 970 -31.91 4.19 -23.06
N TYR A 971 -31.05 4.54 -22.09
CA TYR A 971 -29.61 4.33 -22.22
C TYR A 971 -29.25 2.86 -22.25
N MET A 972 -29.76 2.09 -21.29
CA MET A 972 -29.48 0.66 -21.19
C MET A 972 -29.89 -0.09 -22.47
N ALA A 973 -31.04 0.26 -23.06
CA ALA A 973 -31.56 -0.37 -24.27
C ALA A 973 -30.88 0.14 -25.56
N SER A 974 -30.35 1.37 -25.58
CA SER A 974 -29.61 1.90 -26.72
C SER A 974 -28.12 1.51 -26.71
N TYR A 975 -27.53 1.29 -25.53
CA TYR A 975 -26.14 0.84 -25.37
C TYR A 975 -25.95 -0.62 -25.78
N ALA A 976 -26.88 -1.51 -25.38
CA ALA A 976 -26.79 -2.94 -25.67
C ALA A 976 -26.73 -3.21 -27.18
N TRP A 977 -25.73 -3.96 -27.62
CA TRP A 977 -25.44 -4.13 -29.04
C TRP A 977 -25.91 -5.47 -29.57
N LYS A 978 -26.68 -5.45 -30.66
CA LYS A 978 -27.19 -6.68 -31.28
C LYS A 978 -26.09 -7.40 -32.06
N ASN A 979 -25.74 -8.58 -31.60
CA ASN A 979 -24.84 -9.48 -32.29
C ASN A 979 -25.56 -10.20 -33.42
N ALA A 980 -25.15 -9.91 -34.67
CA ALA A 980 -25.79 -10.47 -35.85
C ALA A 980 -25.65 -12.00 -35.95
N SER A 981 -24.61 -12.57 -35.35
CA SER A 981 -24.31 -14.01 -35.42
C SER A 981 -25.09 -14.81 -34.39
N SER A 982 -25.15 -14.33 -33.14
CA SER A 982 -25.84 -15.03 -32.04
C SER A 982 -27.31 -14.66 -31.93
N GLY A 983 -27.71 -13.47 -32.41
CA GLY A 983 -29.04 -12.90 -32.24
C GLY A 983 -29.28 -12.22 -30.89
N TYR A 984 -28.34 -12.36 -29.95
CA TYR A 984 -28.40 -11.75 -28.61
C TYR A 984 -27.88 -10.31 -28.61
N PHE A 985 -28.18 -9.60 -27.53
CA PHE A 985 -27.63 -8.29 -27.20
C PHE A 985 -26.47 -8.43 -26.22
N ASP A 986 -25.32 -7.88 -26.60
CA ASP A 986 -24.05 -7.93 -25.89
C ASP A 986 -23.72 -6.58 -25.23
N LEU A 987 -22.88 -6.62 -24.18
CA LEU A 987 -22.30 -5.47 -23.50
C LEU A 987 -20.76 -5.48 -23.62
N GLY A 988 -20.16 -4.33 -23.92
CA GLY A 988 -18.70 -4.19 -24.11
C GLY A 988 -18.17 -4.99 -25.33
N PRO A 989 -16.84 -5.11 -25.46
CA PRO A 989 -15.84 -4.21 -24.91
C PRO A 989 -15.88 -2.81 -25.59
N PRO A 990 -15.31 -1.76 -24.95
CA PRO A 990 -14.61 -1.79 -23.67
C PRO A 990 -15.56 -1.73 -22.46
N ALA A 991 -15.25 -2.44 -21.38
CA ALA A 991 -16.04 -2.43 -20.15
C ALA A 991 -15.22 -2.83 -18.91
N TYR A 992 -15.48 -2.19 -17.76
CA TYR A 992 -15.09 -2.73 -16.45
C TYR A 992 -16.32 -3.31 -15.74
N GLY A 993 -16.12 -4.45 -15.07
CA GLY A 993 -17.09 -5.00 -14.12
C GLY A 993 -16.95 -4.38 -12.73
N VAL A 994 -17.93 -4.67 -11.85
CA VAL A 994 -18.00 -4.20 -10.46
C VAL A 994 -16.72 -4.41 -9.63
N THR A 995 -15.90 -5.38 -9.99
CA THR A 995 -14.64 -5.74 -9.31
C THR A 995 -13.43 -4.94 -9.78
N GLU A 996 -13.56 -4.18 -10.87
CA GLU A 996 -12.55 -3.28 -11.42
C GLU A 996 -11.21 -3.94 -11.78
N ASN A 997 -11.15 -5.28 -11.82
CA ASN A 997 -9.96 -6.08 -12.08
C ASN A 997 -9.98 -6.78 -13.45
N THR A 998 -10.99 -6.51 -14.28
CA THR A 998 -11.12 -7.14 -15.61
C THR A 998 -10.38 -6.33 -16.69
N PRO A 999 -9.75 -6.98 -17.68
CA PRO A 999 -9.12 -6.27 -18.79
C PRO A 999 -10.20 -5.57 -19.65
N PRO A 1000 -10.25 -4.23 -19.70
CA PRO A 1000 -11.44 -3.55 -20.22
C PRO A 1000 -11.64 -3.76 -21.71
N GLU A 1001 -10.56 -3.90 -22.49
CA GLU A 1001 -10.62 -4.09 -23.95
C GLU A 1001 -11.04 -5.52 -24.35
N GLU A 1002 -11.02 -6.46 -23.41
CA GLU A 1002 -11.39 -7.88 -23.62
C GLU A 1002 -12.72 -8.25 -22.94
N SER A 1003 -13.16 -7.46 -21.96
CA SER A 1003 -14.34 -7.73 -21.14
C SER A 1003 -15.64 -7.61 -21.95
N LEU A 1004 -16.04 -8.70 -22.58
CA LEU A 1004 -17.33 -8.88 -23.26
C LEU A 1004 -18.32 -9.58 -22.33
N ASN A 1005 -19.55 -9.09 -22.22
CA ASN A 1005 -20.64 -9.77 -21.54
C ASN A 1005 -20.33 -10.20 -20.09
N LEU A 1006 -19.87 -9.25 -19.26
CA LEU A 1006 -19.61 -9.48 -17.85
C LEU A 1006 -20.86 -10.02 -17.12
N ALA A 1007 -20.72 -11.13 -16.39
CA ALA A 1007 -21.89 -11.91 -15.93
C ALA A 1007 -22.83 -11.14 -15.01
N TYR A 1008 -22.28 -10.36 -14.07
CA TYR A 1008 -23.07 -9.56 -13.15
C TYR A 1008 -23.82 -8.45 -13.89
N GLU A 1009 -23.12 -7.72 -14.76
CA GLU A 1009 -23.65 -6.58 -15.50
C GLU A 1009 -24.75 -7.00 -16.47
N VAL A 1010 -24.58 -8.07 -17.24
CA VAL A 1010 -25.66 -8.55 -18.15
C VAL A 1010 -26.91 -8.98 -17.36
N SER A 1011 -26.71 -9.62 -16.21
CA SER A 1011 -27.81 -10.01 -15.31
C SER A 1011 -28.52 -8.80 -14.72
N TYR A 1012 -27.76 -7.77 -14.33
CA TYR A 1012 -28.31 -6.55 -13.77
C TYR A 1012 -29.01 -5.70 -14.83
N TRP A 1013 -28.49 -5.66 -16.06
CA TRP A 1013 -29.14 -5.03 -17.20
C TRP A 1013 -30.51 -5.63 -17.48
N ARG A 1014 -30.58 -6.96 -17.51
CA ARG A 1014 -31.83 -7.70 -17.67
C ARG A 1014 -32.82 -7.35 -16.56
N TYR A 1015 -32.39 -7.39 -15.30
CA TYR A 1015 -33.23 -7.02 -14.16
C TYR A 1015 -33.73 -5.57 -14.26
N GLY A 1016 -32.84 -4.62 -14.56
CA GLY A 1016 -33.18 -3.20 -14.65
C GLY A 1016 -34.21 -2.90 -15.74
N LEU A 1017 -34.07 -3.50 -16.93
CA LEU A 1017 -35.06 -3.34 -18.00
C LEU A 1017 -36.40 -3.98 -17.63
N ASP A 1018 -36.41 -5.13 -16.96
CA ASP A 1018 -37.64 -5.74 -16.46
C ASP A 1018 -38.37 -4.84 -15.45
N VAL A 1019 -37.63 -4.24 -14.52
CA VAL A 1019 -38.18 -3.26 -13.58
C VAL A 1019 -38.74 -2.05 -14.32
N ALA A 1020 -38.02 -1.50 -15.30
CA ALA A 1020 -38.49 -0.34 -16.07
C ALA A 1020 -39.80 -0.64 -16.82
N ARG A 1021 -39.92 -1.83 -17.42
CA ARG A 1021 -41.16 -2.30 -18.07
C ARG A 1021 -42.30 -2.42 -17.07
N GLN A 1022 -42.05 -3.05 -15.92
CA GLN A 1022 -43.03 -3.14 -14.84
C GLN A 1022 -43.45 -1.77 -14.32
N TRP A 1023 -42.52 -0.82 -14.22
CA TRP A 1023 -42.79 0.54 -13.76
C TRP A 1023 -43.79 1.27 -14.67
N LYS A 1024 -43.61 1.17 -16.00
CA LYS A 1024 -44.57 1.70 -16.98
C LYS A 1024 -45.92 1.02 -16.89
N GLN A 1025 -45.96 -0.30 -16.70
CA GLN A 1025 -47.21 -1.03 -16.50
C GLN A 1025 -47.95 -0.58 -15.24
N ARG A 1026 -47.25 -0.42 -14.11
CA ARG A 1026 -47.81 0.10 -12.84
C ARG A 1026 -48.34 1.54 -13.00
N LEU A 1027 -47.73 2.35 -13.89
CA LEU A 1027 -48.22 3.70 -14.25
C LEU A 1027 -49.37 3.71 -15.26
N HIS A 1028 -49.73 2.56 -15.84
CA HIS A 1028 -50.62 2.42 -16.98
C HIS A 1028 -50.16 3.22 -18.20
N ARG A 1029 -48.85 3.18 -18.48
CA ARG A 1029 -48.21 3.80 -19.66
C ARG A 1029 -47.72 2.71 -20.62
N PRO A 1030 -47.66 3.00 -21.94
CA PRO A 1030 -47.08 2.06 -22.88
C PRO A 1030 -45.60 1.82 -22.56
N VAL A 1031 -45.19 0.55 -22.70
CA VAL A 1031 -43.80 0.13 -22.58
C VAL A 1031 -43.12 0.32 -23.93
N PRO A 1032 -42.00 1.06 -24.02
CA PRO A 1032 -41.21 1.13 -25.25
C PRO A 1032 -40.78 -0.26 -25.75
N GLU A 1033 -41.01 -0.53 -27.04
CA GLU A 1033 -40.78 -1.85 -27.64
C GLU A 1033 -39.31 -2.27 -27.56
N GLN A 1034 -38.39 -1.32 -27.72
CA GLN A 1034 -36.95 -1.58 -27.64
C GLN A 1034 -36.54 -2.11 -26.26
N TRP A 1035 -37.11 -1.62 -25.16
CA TRP A 1035 -36.79 -2.11 -23.82
C TRP A 1035 -37.15 -3.58 -23.67
N THR A 1036 -38.31 -3.97 -24.21
CA THR A 1036 -38.77 -5.37 -24.21
C THR A 1036 -37.87 -6.23 -25.09
N THR A 1037 -37.57 -5.76 -26.31
CA THR A 1037 -36.73 -6.47 -27.28
C THR A 1037 -35.34 -6.75 -26.71
N VAL A 1038 -34.69 -5.74 -26.13
CA VAL A 1038 -33.35 -5.88 -25.54
C VAL A 1038 -33.42 -6.79 -24.33
N ALA A 1039 -34.32 -6.54 -23.38
CA ALA A 1039 -34.44 -7.36 -22.18
C ALA A 1039 -34.57 -8.85 -22.53
N GLU A 1040 -35.52 -9.20 -23.41
CA GLU A 1040 -35.85 -10.59 -23.78
C GLU A 1040 -34.77 -11.29 -24.60
N ASN A 1041 -33.85 -10.53 -25.20
CA ASN A 1041 -32.77 -11.06 -26.02
C ASN A 1041 -31.39 -10.67 -25.49
N MET A 1042 -31.25 -10.33 -24.21
CA MET A 1042 -29.93 -10.18 -23.58
C MET A 1042 -29.18 -11.50 -23.63
N THR A 1043 -27.87 -11.44 -23.87
CA THR A 1043 -27.02 -12.63 -23.76
C THR A 1043 -27.10 -13.25 -22.36
N PRO A 1044 -27.15 -14.59 -22.24
CA PRO A 1044 -27.07 -15.25 -20.94
C PRO A 1044 -25.73 -14.94 -20.24
N PRO A 1045 -25.67 -14.91 -18.90
CA PRO A 1045 -24.40 -14.70 -18.20
C PRO A 1045 -23.42 -15.84 -18.53
N PRO A 1046 -22.15 -15.54 -18.84
CA PRO A 1046 -21.19 -16.54 -19.28
C PRO A 1046 -20.96 -17.60 -18.21
N GLN A 1047 -20.85 -18.85 -18.66
CA GLN A 1047 -20.63 -20.00 -17.80
C GLN A 1047 -19.52 -20.87 -18.35
N VAL A 1048 -18.65 -21.36 -17.46
CA VAL A 1048 -17.55 -22.26 -17.80
C VAL A 1048 -17.47 -23.37 -16.75
N GLY A 1049 -17.49 -24.63 -17.21
CA GLY A 1049 -17.48 -25.79 -16.31
C GLY A 1049 -18.66 -25.86 -15.34
N GLY A 1050 -19.80 -25.26 -15.69
CA GLY A 1050 -21.00 -25.24 -14.86
C GLY A 1050 -20.95 -24.24 -13.69
N LEU A 1051 -20.02 -23.29 -13.73
CA LEU A 1051 -19.90 -22.13 -12.84
C LEU A 1051 -20.05 -20.85 -13.67
N TYR A 1052 -20.45 -19.74 -13.06
CA TYR A 1052 -20.37 -18.44 -13.72
C TYR A 1052 -18.91 -18.06 -13.98
N ALA A 1053 -18.67 -17.36 -15.08
CA ALA A 1053 -17.38 -16.77 -15.43
C ALA A 1053 -17.48 -15.24 -15.39
N ASP A 1054 -16.37 -14.55 -15.15
CA ASP A 1054 -16.39 -13.10 -14.98
C ASP A 1054 -16.85 -12.37 -16.25
N TYR A 1055 -16.30 -12.76 -17.40
CA TYR A 1055 -16.72 -12.30 -18.74
C TYR A 1055 -16.67 -13.44 -19.78
N GLU A 1056 -17.26 -13.21 -20.94
CA GLU A 1056 -17.35 -14.18 -22.04
C GLU A 1056 -15.99 -14.41 -22.72
N GLY A 1057 -15.72 -15.66 -23.11
CA GLY A 1057 -14.46 -16.05 -23.76
C GLY A 1057 -13.43 -16.66 -22.81
N LEU A 1058 -13.68 -16.62 -21.50
CA LEU A 1058 -12.87 -17.30 -20.50
C LEU A 1058 -13.00 -18.83 -20.60
N ASN A 1059 -11.95 -19.53 -20.19
CA ASN A 1059 -11.92 -20.99 -20.07
C ASN A 1059 -11.80 -21.42 -18.59
N ILE A 1060 -11.88 -22.72 -18.28
CA ILE A 1060 -11.99 -23.17 -16.88
C ILE A 1060 -10.80 -22.79 -16.00
N SER A 1061 -9.63 -22.52 -16.57
CA SER A 1061 -8.44 -22.10 -15.81
C SER A 1061 -8.49 -20.65 -15.37
N TRP A 1062 -9.52 -19.85 -15.74
CA TRP A 1062 -9.62 -18.46 -15.29
C TRP A 1062 -9.73 -18.35 -13.76
N TRP A 1063 -10.28 -19.37 -13.08
CA TRP A 1063 -10.29 -19.45 -11.62
C TRP A 1063 -8.89 -19.57 -11.00
N GLU A 1064 -7.85 -19.85 -11.79
CA GLU A 1064 -6.45 -19.89 -11.38
C GLU A 1064 -5.70 -18.58 -11.69
N ASP A 1065 -6.34 -17.66 -12.41
CA ASP A 1065 -5.79 -16.35 -12.76
C ASP A 1065 -5.83 -15.43 -11.53
N PRO A 1066 -4.67 -15.05 -10.95
CA PRO A 1066 -4.63 -14.20 -9.77
C PRO A 1066 -5.19 -12.79 -10.02
N ASP A 1067 -5.17 -12.30 -11.26
CA ASP A 1067 -5.65 -10.95 -11.58
C ASP A 1067 -7.19 -10.90 -11.55
N LEU A 1068 -7.86 -12.00 -11.93
CA LEU A 1068 -9.32 -12.13 -11.92
C LEU A 1068 -9.86 -12.72 -10.61
N ASN A 1069 -9.16 -13.67 -9.99
CA ASN A 1069 -9.64 -14.40 -8.81
C ASN A 1069 -9.29 -13.74 -7.46
N GLY A 1070 -8.51 -12.65 -7.47
CA GLY A 1070 -8.15 -11.91 -6.26
C GLY A 1070 -9.36 -11.27 -5.57
N ASP A 1071 -10.41 -10.99 -6.33
CA ASP A 1071 -11.64 -10.38 -5.86
C ASP A 1071 -12.87 -10.83 -6.70
N PRO A 1072 -13.35 -12.08 -6.53
CA PRO A 1072 -14.40 -12.65 -7.38
C PRO A 1072 -15.82 -12.24 -6.93
N ARG A 1073 -15.98 -11.06 -6.31
CA ARG A 1073 -17.25 -10.65 -5.68
C ARG A 1073 -18.40 -10.50 -6.69
N SER A 1074 -18.11 -10.14 -7.95
CA SER A 1074 -19.10 -10.08 -9.05
C SER A 1074 -19.92 -11.37 -9.12
N MET A 1075 -19.26 -12.52 -8.97
CA MET A 1075 -19.86 -13.85 -9.10
C MET A 1075 -20.86 -14.18 -7.99
N ILE A 1076 -20.58 -13.76 -6.76
CA ILE A 1076 -21.51 -13.99 -5.62
C ILE A 1076 -22.61 -12.94 -5.55
N MET A 1077 -22.42 -11.76 -6.14
CA MET A 1077 -23.44 -10.73 -6.22
C MET A 1077 -24.63 -11.15 -7.10
N LEU A 1078 -24.43 -12.05 -8.07
CA LEU A 1078 -25.48 -12.65 -8.91
C LEU A 1078 -26.62 -13.27 -8.08
N GLN A 1079 -26.29 -14.01 -7.03
CA GLN A 1079 -27.24 -14.62 -6.08
C GLN A 1079 -26.99 -14.07 -4.67
N GLY A 1080 -26.77 -12.76 -4.58
CA GLY A 1080 -26.54 -12.05 -3.31
C GLY A 1080 -27.27 -10.73 -3.34
N MET A 1081 -26.73 -9.77 -4.09
CA MET A 1081 -27.31 -8.42 -4.20
C MET A 1081 -28.48 -8.37 -5.19
N LEU A 1082 -28.38 -9.06 -6.35
CA LEU A 1082 -29.44 -8.99 -7.37
C LEU A 1082 -30.72 -9.67 -6.91
N PRO A 1083 -31.89 -9.02 -7.00
CA PRO A 1083 -33.16 -9.69 -6.74
C PRO A 1083 -33.35 -10.84 -7.73
N ASN A 1084 -34.27 -11.77 -7.41
CA ASN A 1084 -34.49 -12.94 -8.26
C ASN A 1084 -34.83 -12.51 -9.70
N THR A 1085 -34.02 -12.96 -10.66
CA THR A 1085 -34.13 -12.61 -12.08
C THR A 1085 -33.99 -13.87 -12.92
N PRO A 1086 -34.70 -13.99 -14.07
CA PRO A 1086 -34.57 -15.14 -14.95
C PRO A 1086 -33.16 -15.31 -15.56
N ALA A 1087 -32.30 -14.30 -15.48
CA ALA A 1087 -30.92 -14.38 -15.95
C ALA A 1087 -30.02 -15.27 -15.06
N VAL A 1088 -30.38 -15.43 -13.77
CA VAL A 1088 -29.54 -16.14 -12.79
C VAL A 1088 -30.15 -17.51 -12.48
N ASP A 1089 -29.40 -18.56 -12.78
CA ASP A 1089 -29.69 -19.95 -12.42
C ASP A 1089 -29.24 -20.22 -10.99
N HIS A 1090 -30.19 -20.59 -10.14
CA HIS A 1090 -29.95 -20.81 -8.71
C HIS A 1090 -28.92 -21.92 -8.42
N GLN A 1091 -28.91 -23.00 -9.22
CA GLN A 1091 -27.99 -24.12 -9.02
C GLN A 1091 -26.57 -23.78 -9.47
N VAL A 1092 -26.42 -23.02 -10.56
CA VAL A 1092 -25.12 -22.51 -11.01
C VAL A 1092 -24.57 -21.53 -9.99
N ALA A 1093 -25.41 -20.62 -9.47
CA ALA A 1093 -25.00 -19.64 -8.49
C ALA A 1093 -24.56 -20.27 -7.16
N LEU A 1094 -25.25 -21.32 -6.68
CA LEU A 1094 -24.86 -22.07 -5.49
C LEU A 1094 -23.46 -22.67 -5.66
N ARG A 1095 -23.22 -23.41 -6.74
CA ARG A 1095 -21.88 -24.00 -7.02
C ARG A 1095 -20.80 -22.92 -7.16
N THR A 1096 -21.15 -21.78 -7.75
CA THR A 1096 -20.24 -20.64 -7.88
C THR A 1096 -19.91 -20.03 -6.52
N ALA A 1097 -20.88 -19.89 -5.63
CA ALA A 1097 -20.68 -19.38 -4.27
C ALA A 1097 -19.84 -20.33 -3.39
N ASP A 1098 -19.96 -21.64 -3.60
CA ASP A 1098 -19.10 -22.64 -2.98
C ASP A 1098 -17.67 -22.56 -3.54
N LYS A 1099 -17.51 -22.31 -4.84
CA LYS A 1099 -16.17 -22.10 -5.41
C LYS A 1099 -15.51 -20.83 -4.88
N VAL A 1100 -16.25 -19.74 -4.77
CA VAL A 1100 -15.75 -18.48 -4.20
C VAL A 1100 -15.36 -18.66 -2.72
N TRP A 1101 -16.11 -19.47 -1.95
CA TRP A 1101 -15.75 -19.82 -0.58
C TRP A 1101 -14.37 -20.47 -0.46
N GLU A 1102 -14.05 -21.39 -1.38
CA GLU A 1102 -12.76 -22.09 -1.39
C GLU A 1102 -11.56 -21.16 -1.62
N ILE A 1103 -11.73 -20.16 -2.49
CA ILE A 1103 -10.59 -19.40 -3.04
C ILE A 1103 -10.44 -17.99 -2.45
N TRP A 1104 -11.55 -17.39 -2.01
CA TRP A 1104 -11.57 -16.03 -1.44
C TRP A 1104 -11.64 -16.10 0.08
N THR A 1105 -10.49 -16.48 0.65
CA THR A 1105 -10.27 -16.69 2.07
C THR A 1105 -10.22 -15.38 2.87
N ASP A 1106 -10.39 -15.45 4.18
CA ASP A 1106 -10.55 -14.29 5.07
C ASP A 1106 -9.45 -13.22 4.98
N ASP A 1107 -8.22 -13.62 4.66
CA ASP A 1107 -7.06 -12.75 4.45
C ASP A 1107 -7.14 -11.91 3.17
N LYS A 1108 -8.00 -12.31 2.22
CA LYS A 1108 -8.19 -11.63 0.92
C LYS A 1108 -9.40 -10.71 0.89
N VAL A 1109 -10.32 -10.81 1.87
CA VAL A 1109 -11.57 -10.05 1.87
C VAL A 1109 -11.36 -8.69 2.54
N ALA A 1110 -11.52 -7.62 1.74
CA ALA A 1110 -11.43 -6.23 2.19
C ALA A 1110 -12.70 -5.43 1.85
N GLY A 1111 -12.86 -4.27 2.51
CA GLY A 1111 -13.93 -3.30 2.20
C GLY A 1111 -15.34 -3.89 2.35
N TRP A 1112 -16.22 -3.61 1.39
CA TRP A 1112 -17.62 -4.04 1.39
C TRP A 1112 -17.83 -5.52 0.99
N GLY A 1113 -16.75 -6.29 0.77
CA GLY A 1113 -16.82 -7.70 0.37
C GLY A 1113 -17.45 -8.65 1.41
N ARG A 1114 -17.21 -8.45 2.72
CA ARG A 1114 -17.83 -9.31 3.75
C ARG A 1114 -19.35 -9.12 3.85
N PRO A 1115 -19.90 -7.90 3.84
CA PRO A 1115 -21.34 -7.71 3.69
C PRO A 1115 -21.95 -8.45 2.49
N VAL A 1116 -21.28 -8.42 1.32
CA VAL A 1116 -21.73 -9.17 0.13
C VAL A 1116 -21.75 -10.67 0.39
N LEU A 1117 -20.66 -11.20 0.95
CA LEU A 1117 -20.56 -12.61 1.30
C LEU A 1117 -21.60 -13.04 2.33
N ALA A 1118 -21.91 -12.19 3.31
CA ALA A 1118 -22.95 -12.43 4.30
C ALA A 1118 -24.34 -12.51 3.64
N ILE A 1119 -24.68 -11.54 2.79
CA ILE A 1119 -25.95 -11.51 2.05
C ILE A 1119 -26.06 -12.73 1.14
N ASN A 1120 -25.05 -13.02 0.33
CA ASN A 1120 -25.01 -14.18 -0.55
C ASN A 1120 -25.19 -15.49 0.25
N SER A 1121 -24.42 -15.67 1.32
CA SER A 1121 -24.49 -16.87 2.17
C SER A 1121 -25.88 -17.08 2.76
N ALA A 1122 -26.54 -16.00 3.20
CA ALA A 1122 -27.91 -16.09 3.68
C ALA A 1122 -28.88 -16.52 2.57
N ARG A 1123 -28.75 -15.93 1.38
CA ARG A 1123 -29.64 -16.20 0.24
C ARG A 1123 -29.46 -17.58 -0.40
N ILE A 1124 -28.28 -18.17 -0.32
CA ILE A 1124 -28.03 -19.56 -0.73
C ILE A 1124 -28.41 -20.59 0.36
N GLY A 1125 -28.96 -20.14 1.48
CA GLY A 1125 -29.47 -21.02 2.55
C GLY A 1125 -28.42 -21.45 3.57
N ASN A 1126 -27.32 -20.70 3.73
CA ASN A 1126 -26.26 -20.97 4.71
C ASN A 1126 -26.15 -19.84 5.76
N PRO A 1127 -27.05 -19.82 6.77
CA PRO A 1127 -27.05 -18.77 7.80
C PRO A 1127 -25.84 -18.81 8.73
N GLU A 1128 -25.19 -19.97 8.90
CA GLU A 1128 -23.95 -20.07 9.68
C GLU A 1128 -22.81 -19.31 9.02
N ARG A 1129 -22.61 -19.56 7.71
CA ARG A 1129 -21.64 -18.81 6.89
C ARG A 1129 -21.99 -17.33 6.83
N ALA A 1130 -23.28 -16.99 6.75
CA ALA A 1130 -23.74 -15.61 6.72
C ALA A 1130 -23.32 -14.82 7.97
N VAL A 1131 -23.61 -15.35 9.15
CA VAL A 1131 -23.24 -14.70 10.42
C VAL A 1131 -21.72 -14.71 10.62
N TYR A 1132 -21.02 -15.78 10.25
CA TYR A 1132 -19.56 -15.86 10.32
C TYR A 1132 -18.89 -14.65 9.66
N HIS A 1133 -19.32 -14.28 8.45
CA HIS A 1133 -18.75 -13.12 7.73
C HIS A 1133 -18.91 -11.79 8.47
N LEU A 1134 -19.93 -11.66 9.32
CA LEU A 1134 -20.14 -10.48 10.15
C LEU A 1134 -19.41 -10.55 11.50
N THR A 1135 -18.94 -11.74 11.90
CA THR A 1135 -18.31 -11.99 13.21
C THR A 1135 -16.85 -12.48 13.11
N ALA A 1136 -16.21 -12.41 11.94
CA ALA A 1136 -14.80 -12.78 11.73
C ALA A 1136 -13.84 -11.68 12.24
N TYR A 1137 -13.90 -11.38 13.54
CA TYR A 1137 -13.21 -10.24 14.16
C TYR A 1137 -11.68 -10.37 14.15
N ASP A 1138 -11.13 -11.58 14.04
CA ASP A 1138 -9.68 -11.81 14.02
C ASP A 1138 -8.98 -11.19 12.80
N TYR A 1139 -9.74 -10.90 11.74
CA TYR A 1139 -9.22 -10.33 10.50
C TYR A 1139 -9.48 -8.83 10.38
N TRP A 1140 -10.50 -8.31 11.07
CA TRP A 1140 -10.94 -6.91 10.97
C TRP A 1140 -10.98 -6.27 12.36
N PHE A 1141 -9.99 -5.43 12.64
CA PHE A 1141 -9.89 -4.68 13.89
C PHE A 1141 -10.70 -3.38 13.79
N PHE A 1142 -11.57 -3.15 14.76
CA PHE A 1142 -12.35 -1.92 14.92
C PHE A 1142 -11.98 -1.29 16.25
N ASP A 1143 -11.81 0.03 16.28
CA ASP A 1143 -11.60 0.73 17.54
C ASP A 1143 -12.88 0.81 18.39
N ASP A 1144 -12.76 1.38 19.58
CA ASP A 1144 -13.88 1.57 20.51
C ASP A 1144 -14.95 2.51 19.95
N ALA A 1145 -14.59 3.44 19.05
CA ALA A 1145 -15.53 4.30 18.35
C ALA A 1145 -16.20 3.60 17.15
N GLY A 1146 -15.76 2.41 16.75
CA GLY A 1146 -16.34 1.61 15.67
C GLY A 1146 -15.83 1.97 14.27
N GLY A 1147 -14.71 2.69 14.17
CA GLY A 1147 -14.04 3.04 12.93
C GLY A 1147 -12.90 2.07 12.56
N THR A 1148 -12.54 2.07 11.27
CA THR A 1148 -11.31 1.43 10.73
C THR A 1148 -10.48 2.51 10.04
N PRO A 1149 -9.15 2.62 10.25
CA PRO A 1149 -8.31 3.52 9.47
C PRO A 1149 -7.85 2.87 8.14
N PRO A 1150 -8.01 3.52 6.96
CA PRO A 1150 -8.74 4.77 6.73
C PRO A 1150 -10.27 4.56 6.79
N PRO A 1151 -11.06 5.58 7.23
CA PRO A 1151 -12.50 5.46 7.36
C PRO A 1151 -13.17 5.17 6.02
N PHE A 1152 -14.10 4.21 6.02
CA PHE A 1152 -14.79 3.75 4.81
C PHE A 1152 -16.28 3.50 5.12
N ILE A 1153 -17.10 4.55 4.98
CA ILE A 1153 -18.49 4.63 5.45
C ILE A 1153 -19.43 3.71 4.66
N SER A 1154 -19.15 3.44 3.38
CA SER A 1154 -19.88 2.42 2.63
C SER A 1154 -19.72 1.03 3.25
N GLY A 1155 -18.62 0.76 3.97
CA GLY A 1155 -18.45 -0.47 4.75
C GLY A 1155 -19.43 -0.56 5.92
N ASN A 1156 -19.61 0.52 6.69
CA ASN A 1156 -20.59 0.59 7.79
C ASN A 1156 -22.03 0.47 7.27
N ALA A 1157 -22.36 1.20 6.19
CA ALA A 1157 -23.70 1.16 5.59
C ALA A 1157 -24.00 -0.20 4.95
N ALA A 1158 -23.05 -0.81 4.23
CA ALA A 1158 -23.18 -2.16 3.70
C ALA A 1158 -23.32 -3.21 4.82
N PHE A 1159 -22.59 -3.04 5.93
CA PHE A 1159 -22.75 -3.88 7.11
C PHE A 1159 -24.18 -3.79 7.67
N LEU A 1160 -24.72 -2.58 7.86
CA LEU A 1160 -26.13 -2.41 8.26
C LEU A 1160 -27.09 -3.05 7.25
N TYR A 1161 -26.82 -2.90 5.96
CA TYR A 1161 -27.65 -3.52 4.92
C TYR A 1161 -27.65 -5.05 5.03
N SER A 1162 -26.48 -5.65 5.24
CA SER A 1162 -26.36 -7.10 5.43
C SER A 1162 -27.06 -7.58 6.71
N VAL A 1163 -26.98 -6.81 7.80
CA VAL A 1163 -27.71 -7.12 9.05
C VAL A 1163 -29.22 -7.09 8.82
N ALA A 1164 -29.73 -6.13 8.03
CA ALA A 1164 -31.15 -6.09 7.67
C ALA A 1164 -31.56 -7.31 6.83
N TYR A 1165 -30.74 -7.75 5.87
CA TYR A 1165 -30.96 -9.00 5.14
C TYR A 1165 -31.05 -10.22 6.09
N LEU A 1166 -30.13 -10.32 7.06
CA LEU A 1166 -30.07 -11.47 7.95
C LEU A 1166 -31.21 -11.47 8.99
N ALA A 1167 -31.52 -10.30 9.57
CA ALA A 1167 -32.51 -10.15 10.63
C ALA A 1167 -33.95 -9.91 10.12
N GLY A 1168 -34.13 -9.01 9.15
CA GLY A 1168 -35.43 -8.66 8.55
C GLY A 1168 -35.82 -9.57 7.38
N GLY A 1169 -34.84 -10.14 6.67
CA GLY A 1169 -35.05 -11.01 5.52
C GLY A 1169 -35.09 -10.27 4.18
N TRP A 1170 -35.46 -11.01 3.13
CA TRP A 1170 -35.56 -10.53 1.75
C TRP A 1170 -36.85 -11.04 1.11
N GLN A 1171 -37.20 -10.59 -0.09
CA GLN A 1171 -38.40 -11.09 -0.77
C GLN A 1171 -38.30 -12.61 -0.99
N GLY A 1172 -39.39 -13.32 -0.65
CA GLY A 1172 -39.42 -14.78 -0.69
C GLY A 1172 -38.81 -15.49 0.54
N SER A 1173 -38.16 -14.78 1.47
CA SER A 1173 -37.74 -15.39 2.73
C SER A 1173 -38.90 -15.51 3.74
N HIS A 1174 -38.83 -16.49 4.64
CA HIS A 1174 -39.86 -16.77 5.64
C HIS A 1174 -39.28 -16.95 7.05
N GLY A 1175 -40.06 -16.63 8.08
CA GLY A 1175 -39.66 -16.72 9.49
C GLY A 1175 -38.96 -15.47 10.04
N ASN A 1176 -38.75 -15.43 11.36
CA ASN A 1176 -38.01 -14.36 12.03
C ASN A 1176 -36.49 -14.57 11.84
N ALA A 1177 -35.72 -13.53 11.53
CA ALA A 1177 -34.27 -13.58 11.34
C ALA A 1177 -33.79 -14.77 10.48
N PRO A 1178 -34.20 -14.85 9.20
CA PRO A 1178 -33.94 -16.00 8.33
C PRO A 1178 -32.45 -16.22 8.02
N GLY A 1179 -31.62 -15.17 8.10
CA GLY A 1179 -30.18 -15.28 7.89
C GLY A 1179 -29.36 -15.58 9.15
N PHE A 1180 -30.00 -15.75 10.31
CA PHE A 1180 -29.33 -16.19 11.55
C PHE A 1180 -29.57 -17.68 11.82
N PRO A 1181 -28.56 -18.43 12.28
CA PRO A 1181 -28.67 -19.85 12.57
C PRO A 1181 -29.53 -20.09 13.83
N LYS A 1182 -30.46 -21.03 13.76
CA LYS A 1182 -31.45 -21.29 14.84
C LYS A 1182 -30.89 -22.02 16.06
N ASN A 1183 -29.81 -22.79 15.90
CA ASN A 1183 -29.30 -23.70 16.94
C ASN A 1183 -27.94 -23.29 17.53
N ALA A 1184 -27.43 -22.08 17.21
CA ALA A 1184 -26.07 -21.66 17.56
C ALA A 1184 -26.02 -20.57 18.67
N GLY A 1185 -27.00 -20.57 19.58
CA GLY A 1185 -27.05 -19.62 20.70
C GLY A 1185 -27.46 -18.19 20.34
N TRP A 1186 -27.95 -17.96 19.11
CA TRP A 1186 -28.45 -16.65 18.67
C TRP A 1186 -29.93 -16.48 19.04
N VAL A 1187 -30.23 -15.40 19.75
CA VAL A 1187 -31.58 -14.93 20.04
C VAL A 1187 -31.70 -13.54 19.44
N VAL A 1188 -32.32 -13.46 18.26
CA VAL A 1188 -32.47 -12.22 17.50
C VAL A 1188 -33.87 -11.68 17.67
N LYS A 1189 -33.97 -10.53 18.33
CA LYS A 1189 -35.18 -9.70 18.31
C LYS A 1189 -34.95 -8.56 17.33
N GLN A 1190 -35.95 -8.28 16.52
CA GLN A 1190 -35.92 -7.13 15.63
C GLN A 1190 -37.29 -6.46 15.60
N GLU A 1191 -37.29 -5.16 15.40
CA GLU A 1191 -38.46 -4.35 15.12
C GLU A 1191 -38.14 -3.35 14.01
N GLY A 1192 -39.16 -2.86 13.33
CA GLY A 1192 -39.05 -1.80 12.31
C GLY A 1192 -38.25 -2.13 11.05
N LEU A 1193 -37.60 -3.30 10.95
CA LEU A 1193 -36.90 -3.72 9.74
C LEU A 1193 -37.89 -4.08 8.63
N VAL A 1194 -37.56 -3.65 7.42
CA VAL A 1194 -38.27 -3.97 6.18
C VAL A 1194 -37.43 -4.96 5.38
N LYS A 1195 -38.09 -5.94 4.75
CA LYS A 1195 -37.42 -6.93 3.90
C LYS A 1195 -36.64 -6.24 2.79
N ALA A 1196 -35.44 -6.72 2.51
CA ALA A 1196 -34.73 -6.34 1.29
C ALA A 1196 -35.39 -6.96 0.04
N LEU A 1197 -34.97 -6.51 -1.14
CA LEU A 1197 -35.44 -7.04 -2.44
C LEU A 1197 -35.02 -8.50 -2.67
#